data_AF-Q9PRA0-F1
#
_entry.id   AF-Q9PRA0-F1
#
_cell.length_a   1.000
_cell.length_b   1.000
_cell.length_c   1.000
_cell.angle_alpha   90.00
_cell.angle_beta   90.00
_cell.angle_gamma   90.00
#
_symmetry.space_group_name_H-M   'P 1'
#
loop_
_entity.id
_entity.type
_entity.pdbx_description
1 polymer ?
#
loop_
_entity_poly.entity_id
_entity_poly.type
_entity_poly.pdbx_seq_one_letter_code
_entity_poly.pdbx_strand_id
1 'polypeptide(L)'
;MKKNKLTTLALILPITILTPIVIASCTNKTKVKKSSSLDKIASNLKLEYFNNKANTKASSVQKDEIKKPLNLPNDVVFSVKDVFVSHKDQSVLIVKYTLKKGNEIQEYTYEIKGFKSVYEKDKIVNDLSQANEDFKKIVNNIRLKDTFDFKLAAFPNQNYDQLLPSQIYKNYYQGIEIQQHKYQNELDIKIINFLYPDGDFGSANKNGTLKLSLMLTDKKNNQVYYKLLEVSGFKSNPYGVDENGTIPGIGTERLKPKNQDDYFSKTQLQRYEIDNEGYLQILKRQNNDKNWKELRPDLNATVSDIKHFDEKAKNVGQDSYESAAYKGFTLPVYESDGKISGLALAGKDTPKGPSWVDAIGRNQWQIGGLPRTLPNEKYRQEAMQTFSLGILNNDSHKNNTYNKTAGTTWILDYQKTSDNKYPTKWYFATNLHVADAINENTLSINLMRLMDSAQIKTTFRLSNLDENIYNFGFRSKEHGKNLLNHGLKKIFDGRDFLKTKPAEYLINSQKEKYKDVGNFTDFAVFELDFEKLELVNVWKNFLGENNGLVTKYNNYNPQELAKVITSNYANNKNNQIKFLSKSYLSDYSKIDVPLKYRQEDAKTWFKKYDELFALGWPNSTEDFFFKAYVDDDQLKYRTRDNFSLWTNSDYRFFNNLTQQEGGQPAFPPERTERGNYLSYAIGFRSFIQKPGIVDAFIAVPQIGNNLYTSSDNKKYINMGLEYLPKHFAPAGGASGTSVRNQKNELVAIYHAKYDSSKTGLAAAFRSEGYDYQGLYGNYNLPQYDLIYGGGKDQTEKKSYREAMKDIYQNNNIKTALFPDGFDKIPDEFKFNNN
;
A
#
# COMPACT_ATOMS: atom_id res chain seq x y z
N MET A 1 -29.19 -42.48 45.02
CA MET A 1 -29.68 -43.25 43.85
C MET A 1 -31.14 -43.66 44.05
N LYS A 2 -32.09 -42.98 43.40
CA LYS A 2 -33.35 -43.58 42.93
C LYS A 2 -33.82 -42.74 41.74
N LYS A 3 -33.81 -43.38 40.56
CA LYS A 3 -34.14 -42.81 39.25
C LYS A 3 -35.66 -42.59 39.20
N ASN A 4 -36.11 -41.34 39.05
CA ASN A 4 -37.48 -41.05 38.65
C ASN A 4 -37.55 -41.09 37.12
N LYS A 5 -38.32 -42.06 36.61
CA LYS A 5 -38.58 -42.26 35.18
C LYS A 5 -39.62 -41.26 34.69
N LEU A 6 -39.31 -40.67 33.55
CA LEU A 6 -40.19 -39.96 32.63
C LEU A 6 -41.53 -40.70 32.41
N THR A 7 -42.63 -39.99 32.61
CA THR A 7 -43.96 -40.29 32.06
C THR A 7 -44.54 -38.98 31.56
N THR A 8 -44.47 -38.75 30.25
CA THR A 8 -45.28 -37.74 29.59
C THR A 8 -45.74 -38.32 28.25
N LEU A 9 -47.00 -38.77 28.27
CA LEU A 9 -47.76 -39.31 27.17
C LEU A 9 -48.99 -38.41 27.07
N ALA A 10 -49.11 -37.54 26.06
CA ALA A 10 -50.37 -36.85 25.75
C ALA A 10 -50.34 -36.05 24.44
N LEU A 11 -51.22 -36.47 23.51
CA LEU A 11 -51.95 -35.70 22.49
C LEU A 11 -51.14 -34.97 21.40
N ILE A 12 -51.00 -35.52 20.19
CA ILE A 12 -52.00 -35.52 19.08
C ILE A 12 -52.51 -34.11 18.76
N LEU A 13 -51.87 -33.45 17.79
CA LEU A 13 -52.44 -32.37 16.99
C LEU A 13 -52.29 -32.73 15.50
N PRO A 14 -53.32 -32.53 14.66
CA PRO A 14 -53.40 -33.09 13.32
C PRO A 14 -52.55 -32.31 12.34
N ILE A 15 -51.86 -33.05 11.48
CA ILE A 15 -51.04 -32.58 10.37
C ILE A 15 -51.94 -31.82 9.39
N THR A 16 -51.85 -30.49 9.38
CA THR A 16 -52.39 -29.67 8.30
C THR A 16 -51.54 -29.88 7.05
N ILE A 17 -52.22 -30.35 6.01
CA ILE A 17 -51.73 -30.59 4.66
C ILE A 17 -51.31 -29.25 4.05
N LEU A 18 -50.06 -28.85 4.25
CA LEU A 18 -49.44 -27.80 3.45
C LEU A 18 -48.94 -28.44 2.16
N THR A 19 -49.73 -28.29 1.12
CA THR A 19 -49.32 -28.55 -0.27
C THR A 19 -47.99 -27.86 -0.51
N PRO A 20 -46.94 -28.60 -0.94
CA PRO A 20 -45.66 -28.02 -1.26
C PRO A 20 -45.85 -27.10 -2.46
N ILE A 21 -45.73 -25.79 -2.22
CA ILE A 21 -45.39 -24.86 -3.28
C ILE A 21 -44.11 -25.43 -3.87
N VAL A 22 -44.23 -25.98 -5.07
CA VAL A 22 -43.11 -26.37 -5.92
C VAL A 22 -42.39 -25.07 -6.21
N ILE A 23 -41.46 -24.72 -5.32
CA ILE A 23 -40.42 -23.76 -5.61
C ILE A 23 -39.72 -24.42 -6.78
N ALA A 24 -40.01 -23.91 -7.98
CA ALA A 24 -39.25 -24.20 -9.16
C ALA A 24 -37.80 -23.97 -8.76
N SER A 25 -37.12 -25.06 -8.45
CA SER A 25 -35.69 -25.06 -8.37
C SER A 25 -35.31 -24.69 -9.80
N CYS A 26 -35.00 -23.42 -9.97
CA CYS A 26 -33.94 -23.01 -10.86
C CYS A 26 -32.71 -23.77 -10.35
N THR A 27 -32.67 -25.07 -10.63
CA THR A 27 -31.44 -25.79 -10.88
C THR A 27 -30.75 -24.86 -11.82
N ASN A 28 -29.73 -24.16 -11.29
CA ASN A 28 -28.72 -23.54 -12.08
C ASN A 28 -28.46 -24.57 -13.16
N LYS A 29 -28.92 -24.26 -14.38
CA LYS A 29 -28.40 -24.90 -15.56
C LYS A 29 -26.95 -24.49 -15.51
N THR A 30 -26.14 -25.23 -14.75
CA THR A 30 -24.76 -25.49 -15.09
C THR A 30 -24.88 -25.76 -16.56
N LYS A 31 -24.52 -24.76 -17.36
CA LYS A 31 -24.43 -24.89 -18.79
C LYS A 31 -23.54 -26.11 -18.93
N VAL A 32 -24.16 -27.26 -19.20
CA VAL A 32 -23.46 -28.46 -19.57
C VAL A 32 -22.78 -27.99 -20.83
N LYS A 33 -21.52 -27.60 -20.69
CA LYS A 33 -20.67 -27.17 -21.79
C LYS A 33 -20.81 -28.33 -22.76
N LYS A 34 -21.50 -28.09 -23.89
CA LYS A 34 -21.55 -29.07 -24.97
C LYS A 34 -20.09 -29.39 -25.23
N SER A 35 -19.70 -30.62 -24.92
CA SER A 35 -18.34 -31.12 -25.16
C SER A 35 -18.03 -30.76 -26.61
N SER A 36 -17.00 -29.94 -26.81
CA SER A 36 -16.63 -29.55 -28.16
C SER A 36 -16.11 -30.77 -28.89
N SER A 37 -16.11 -30.72 -30.22
CA SER A 37 -15.43 -31.75 -31.01
C SER A 37 -13.92 -31.80 -30.67
N LEU A 38 -13.35 -30.66 -30.27
CA LEU A 38 -11.96 -30.55 -29.81
C LEU A 38 -11.70 -31.25 -28.48
N ASP A 39 -12.65 -31.23 -27.53
CA ASP A 39 -12.49 -31.91 -26.23
C ASP A 39 -12.32 -33.43 -26.39
N LYS A 40 -13.09 -34.05 -27.31
CA LYS A 40 -12.94 -35.46 -27.65
C LYS A 40 -11.58 -35.76 -28.27
N ILE A 41 -11.08 -34.88 -29.14
CA ILE A 41 -9.76 -35.02 -29.77
C ILE A 41 -8.65 -34.88 -28.72
N ALA A 42 -8.73 -33.87 -27.85
CA ALA A 42 -7.82 -33.64 -26.74
C ALA A 42 -7.74 -34.84 -25.79
N SER A 43 -8.87 -35.49 -25.49
CA SER A 43 -8.90 -36.66 -24.60
C SER A 43 -8.19 -37.90 -25.15
N ASN A 44 -8.04 -38.00 -26.49
CA ASN A 44 -7.39 -39.13 -27.15
C ASN A 44 -5.94 -38.83 -27.58
N LEU A 45 -5.46 -37.61 -27.35
CA LEU A 45 -4.12 -37.18 -27.71
C LEU A 45 -3.08 -37.74 -26.74
N LYS A 46 -2.00 -38.31 -27.29
CA LYS A 46 -0.78 -38.63 -26.53
C LYS A 46 0.37 -37.77 -27.05
N LEU A 47 0.98 -36.99 -26.16
CA LEU A 47 2.16 -36.20 -26.45
C LEU A 47 3.41 -36.92 -25.93
N GLU A 48 4.47 -36.86 -26.71
CA GLU A 48 5.79 -37.38 -26.39
C GLU A 48 6.84 -36.29 -26.58
N TYR A 49 7.94 -36.40 -25.83
CA TYR A 49 9.08 -35.49 -25.91
C TYR A 49 10.27 -36.22 -26.56
N PHE A 50 10.89 -35.64 -27.61
CA PHE A 50 11.95 -36.28 -28.41
C PHE A 50 13.15 -36.73 -27.58
N ASN A 51 13.59 -35.91 -26.62
CA ASN A 51 14.81 -36.12 -25.84
C ASN A 51 14.48 -36.40 -24.37
N ASN A 52 13.81 -37.52 -24.09
CA ASN A 52 13.72 -38.02 -22.72
C ASN A 52 15.00 -38.79 -22.31
N LYS A 53 16.17 -38.26 -22.69
CA LYS A 53 17.46 -38.80 -22.25
C LYS A 53 17.58 -38.55 -20.75
N ALA A 54 18.18 -39.49 -20.03
CA ALA A 54 18.64 -39.21 -18.68
C ALA A 54 19.51 -37.93 -18.75
N ASN A 55 19.21 -36.94 -17.90
CA ASN A 55 19.97 -35.68 -17.71
C ASN A 55 19.56 -34.46 -18.56
N THR A 56 18.34 -34.41 -19.10
CA THR A 56 17.82 -33.17 -19.71
C THR A 56 17.63 -32.10 -18.62
N LYS A 57 18.25 -30.92 -18.76
CA LYS A 57 18.10 -29.83 -17.77
C LYS A 57 16.67 -29.29 -17.82
N ALA A 58 16.09 -28.97 -16.66
CA ALA A 58 14.75 -28.36 -16.62
C ALA A 58 14.66 -27.06 -17.46
N SER A 59 15.77 -26.30 -17.55
CA SER A 59 15.88 -25.07 -18.33
C SER A 59 16.14 -25.27 -19.82
N SER A 60 16.45 -26.48 -20.28
CA SER A 60 16.73 -26.76 -21.70
C SER A 60 15.54 -27.35 -22.45
N VAL A 61 14.36 -27.44 -21.81
CA VAL A 61 13.17 -27.97 -22.47
C VAL A 61 12.72 -27.03 -23.57
N GLN A 62 12.66 -27.52 -24.82
CA GLN A 62 12.24 -26.71 -25.96
C GLN A 62 10.87 -27.15 -26.50
N LYS A 63 10.09 -26.18 -27.01
CA LYS A 63 8.70 -26.40 -27.43
C LYS A 63 8.61 -27.26 -28.69
N ASP A 64 9.59 -27.12 -29.56
CA ASP A 64 9.79 -27.83 -30.83
C ASP A 64 10.23 -29.29 -30.65
N GLU A 65 10.66 -29.69 -29.45
CA GLU A 65 10.95 -31.10 -29.12
C GLU A 65 9.69 -31.91 -28.73
N ILE A 66 8.50 -31.30 -28.70
CA ILE A 66 7.22 -32.03 -28.55
C ILE A 66 6.84 -32.66 -29.88
N LYS A 67 6.73 -34.00 -29.91
CA LYS A 67 6.32 -34.72 -31.11
C LYS A 67 4.91 -34.31 -31.51
N LYS A 68 4.72 -34.04 -32.80
CA LYS A 68 3.39 -33.89 -33.38
C LYS A 68 2.60 -35.18 -33.12
N PRO A 69 1.35 -35.11 -32.65
CA PRO A 69 0.59 -36.31 -32.30
C PRO A 69 0.27 -37.15 -33.54
N LEU A 70 0.44 -38.48 -33.45
CA LEU A 70 0.21 -39.41 -34.56
C LEU A 70 -1.25 -39.47 -35.04
N ASN A 71 -2.22 -39.26 -34.15
CA ASN A 71 -3.66 -39.45 -34.41
C ASN A 71 -4.45 -38.13 -34.52
N LEU A 72 -3.81 -37.05 -34.99
CA LEU A 72 -4.49 -35.76 -35.16
C LEU A 72 -5.31 -35.77 -36.48
N PRO A 73 -6.62 -35.47 -36.47
CA PRO A 73 -7.40 -35.33 -37.71
C PRO A 73 -6.81 -34.26 -38.64
N ASN A 74 -6.86 -34.50 -39.96
CA ASN A 74 -6.23 -33.62 -40.96
C ASN A 74 -6.78 -32.18 -40.97
N ASP A 75 -7.99 -31.97 -40.47
CA ASP A 75 -8.65 -30.66 -40.38
C ASP A 75 -8.40 -29.92 -39.05
N VAL A 76 -7.52 -30.45 -38.19
CA VAL A 76 -7.17 -29.86 -36.89
C VAL A 76 -5.71 -29.45 -36.86
N VAL A 77 -5.45 -28.22 -36.41
CA VAL A 77 -4.11 -27.67 -36.20
C VAL A 77 -3.74 -27.78 -34.72
N PHE A 78 -2.59 -28.38 -34.43
CA PHE A 78 -1.98 -28.46 -33.10
C PHE A 78 -0.81 -27.50 -32.99
N SER A 79 -0.80 -26.65 -31.95
CA SER A 79 0.30 -25.72 -31.68
C SER A 79 0.65 -25.71 -30.20
N VAL A 80 1.92 -25.91 -29.87
CA VAL A 80 2.44 -25.83 -28.50
C VAL A 80 2.59 -24.37 -28.10
N LYS A 81 1.95 -23.97 -27.01
CA LYS A 81 2.03 -22.62 -26.46
C LYS A 81 3.17 -22.51 -25.46
N ASP A 82 3.33 -23.52 -24.61
CA ASP A 82 4.37 -23.55 -23.59
C ASP A 82 4.73 -24.97 -23.13
N VAL A 83 5.95 -25.16 -22.66
CA VAL A 83 6.42 -26.42 -22.08
C VAL A 83 7.31 -26.12 -20.88
N PHE A 84 7.03 -26.73 -19.75
CA PHE A 84 7.81 -26.55 -18.52
C PHE A 84 7.67 -27.77 -17.61
N VAL A 85 8.63 -27.97 -16.70
CA VAL A 85 8.59 -29.06 -15.73
C VAL A 85 7.56 -28.76 -14.64
N SER A 86 6.75 -29.75 -14.27
CA SER A 86 5.77 -29.63 -13.18
C SER A 86 6.47 -29.32 -11.86
N HIS A 87 5.97 -28.29 -11.18
CA HIS A 87 6.47 -27.91 -9.86
C HIS A 87 6.11 -28.91 -8.76
N LYS A 88 5.04 -29.71 -8.95
CA LYS A 88 4.57 -30.70 -7.95
C LYS A 88 5.29 -32.04 -8.05
N ASP A 89 5.66 -32.43 -9.27
CA ASP A 89 6.33 -33.69 -9.56
C ASP A 89 7.32 -33.43 -10.69
N GLN A 90 8.61 -33.36 -10.34
CA GLN A 90 9.67 -33.00 -11.28
C GLN A 90 9.95 -34.11 -12.31
N SER A 91 9.31 -35.27 -12.15
CA SER A 91 9.27 -36.30 -13.18
C SER A 91 8.20 -36.06 -14.24
N VAL A 92 7.48 -34.93 -14.17
CA VAL A 92 6.38 -34.61 -15.08
C VAL A 92 6.71 -33.34 -15.85
N LEU A 93 6.59 -33.42 -17.18
CA LEU A 93 6.65 -32.26 -18.07
C LEU A 93 5.23 -31.82 -18.41
N ILE A 94 4.93 -30.55 -18.19
CA ILE A 94 3.64 -29.93 -18.50
C ILE A 94 3.73 -29.25 -19.86
N VAL A 95 2.83 -29.65 -20.76
CA VAL A 95 2.71 -29.10 -22.11
C VAL A 95 1.39 -28.34 -22.19
N LYS A 96 1.45 -27.03 -22.41
CA LYS A 96 0.28 -26.22 -22.77
C LYS A 96 0.20 -26.11 -24.28
N TYR A 97 -0.93 -26.50 -24.85
CA TYR A 97 -1.12 -26.53 -26.31
C TYR A 97 -2.50 -26.04 -26.69
N THR A 98 -2.66 -25.70 -27.96
CA THR A 98 -3.93 -25.29 -28.56
C THR A 98 -4.30 -26.23 -29.69
N LEU A 99 -5.60 -26.51 -29.80
CA LEU A 99 -6.20 -27.16 -30.96
C LEU A 99 -7.09 -26.16 -31.68
N LYS A 100 -7.00 -26.11 -33.00
CA LYS A 100 -7.84 -25.26 -33.85
C LYS A 100 -8.51 -26.10 -34.95
N LYS A 101 -9.83 -25.96 -35.11
CA LYS A 101 -10.63 -26.56 -36.18
C LYS A 101 -11.55 -25.49 -36.77
N GLY A 102 -11.26 -25.05 -38.00
CA GLY A 102 -11.92 -23.86 -38.57
C GLY A 102 -11.69 -22.61 -37.72
N ASN A 103 -12.77 -22.00 -37.21
CA ASN A 103 -12.73 -20.82 -36.34
C ASN A 103 -12.71 -21.15 -34.84
N GLU A 104 -12.90 -22.43 -34.46
CA GLU A 104 -12.86 -22.85 -33.07
C GLU A 104 -11.41 -23.08 -32.65
N ILE A 105 -10.98 -22.46 -31.54
CA ILE A 105 -9.68 -22.66 -30.92
C ILE A 105 -9.85 -22.88 -29.41
N GLN A 106 -9.16 -23.86 -28.85
CA GLN A 106 -9.24 -24.18 -27.43
C GLN A 106 -7.87 -24.59 -26.88
N GLU A 107 -7.58 -24.16 -25.65
CA GLU A 107 -6.31 -24.44 -24.96
C GLU A 107 -6.47 -25.61 -23.99
N TYR A 108 -5.46 -26.48 -23.97
CA TYR A 108 -5.40 -27.69 -23.17
C TYR A 108 -4.03 -27.81 -22.49
N THR A 109 -3.97 -28.67 -21.46
CA THR A 109 -2.73 -29.01 -20.76
C THR A 109 -2.57 -30.53 -20.77
N TYR A 110 -1.36 -31.02 -21.03
CA TYR A 110 -1.01 -32.43 -20.99
C TYR A 110 0.21 -32.65 -20.10
N GLU A 111 0.20 -33.75 -19.33
CA GLU A 111 1.29 -34.15 -18.45
C GLU A 111 2.04 -35.35 -19.04
N ILE A 112 3.31 -35.16 -19.38
CA ILE A 112 4.21 -36.23 -19.81
C ILE A 112 4.97 -36.72 -18.58
N LYS A 113 4.64 -37.92 -18.09
CA LYS A 113 5.32 -38.54 -16.95
C LYS A 113 6.65 -39.20 -17.34
N GLY A 114 7.58 -39.30 -16.40
CA GLY A 114 8.89 -39.94 -16.59
C GLY A 114 9.99 -39.02 -17.15
N PHE A 115 9.83 -37.70 -17.08
CA PHE A 115 10.89 -36.73 -17.34
C PHE A 115 11.99 -36.84 -16.26
N LYS A 116 13.27 -36.72 -16.59
CA LYS A 116 14.37 -36.73 -15.61
C LYS A 116 15.12 -35.40 -15.63
N SER A 117 14.70 -34.47 -14.78
CA SER A 117 15.39 -33.19 -14.60
C SER A 117 16.56 -33.32 -13.61
N VAL A 118 17.71 -32.73 -13.93
CA VAL A 118 18.83 -32.54 -12.98
C VAL A 118 18.85 -31.06 -12.56
N TYR A 119 18.81 -30.77 -11.26
CA TYR A 119 19.04 -29.42 -10.74
C TYR A 119 20.54 -29.07 -10.82
N GLU A 120 20.88 -27.83 -11.19
CA GLU A 120 22.27 -27.32 -11.11
C GLU A 120 22.77 -27.20 -9.67
N LYS A 121 21.87 -27.15 -8.67
CA LYS A 121 22.25 -27.18 -7.25
C LYS A 121 22.74 -28.56 -6.78
N ASP A 122 22.43 -29.63 -7.51
CA ASP A 122 22.88 -30.99 -7.19
C ASP A 122 24.18 -31.37 -7.90
N LYS A 123 24.70 -30.50 -8.77
CA LYS A 123 26.03 -30.71 -9.32
C LYS A 123 27.05 -30.56 -8.20
N ILE A 124 27.76 -31.66 -7.89
CA ILE A 124 28.93 -31.62 -7.02
C ILE A 124 29.91 -30.63 -7.64
N VAL A 125 30.12 -29.52 -6.93
CA VAL A 125 31.09 -28.50 -7.29
C VAL A 125 32.43 -29.02 -6.82
N ASN A 126 33.34 -29.24 -7.76
CA ASN A 126 34.68 -29.68 -7.45
C ASN A 126 35.54 -28.46 -7.10
N ASP A 127 36.50 -28.68 -6.22
CA ASP A 127 37.54 -27.69 -5.99
C ASP A 127 38.40 -27.55 -7.26
N LEU A 128 38.60 -26.32 -7.73
CA LEU A 128 39.45 -26.03 -8.88
C LEU A 128 40.89 -26.53 -8.68
N SER A 129 41.34 -26.66 -7.42
CA SER A 129 42.64 -27.27 -7.08
C SER A 129 42.77 -28.73 -7.57
N GLN A 130 41.65 -29.44 -7.71
CA GLN A 130 41.59 -30.83 -8.18
C GLN A 130 41.44 -30.97 -9.70
N ALA A 131 41.27 -29.85 -10.42
CA ALA A 131 41.18 -29.88 -11.88
C ALA A 131 42.53 -30.28 -12.53
N ASN A 132 42.47 -30.83 -13.74
CA ASN A 132 43.65 -31.08 -14.57
C ASN A 132 44.41 -29.76 -14.86
N GLU A 133 45.74 -29.83 -14.98
CA GLU A 133 46.61 -28.66 -15.17
C GLU A 133 46.34 -27.86 -16.46
N ASP A 134 45.97 -28.51 -17.56
CA ASP A 134 45.57 -27.83 -18.79
C ASP A 134 44.25 -27.08 -18.62
N PHE A 135 43.28 -27.67 -17.90
CA PHE A 135 42.04 -26.98 -17.57
C PHE A 135 42.31 -25.78 -16.65
N LYS A 136 43.16 -25.92 -15.63
CA LYS A 136 43.57 -24.81 -14.76
C LYS A 136 44.22 -23.67 -15.54
N LYS A 137 45.09 -23.97 -16.51
CA LYS A 137 45.70 -22.96 -17.40
C LYS A 137 44.62 -22.20 -18.18
N ILE A 138 43.66 -22.91 -18.77
CA ILE A 138 42.53 -22.29 -19.48
C ILE A 138 41.73 -21.39 -18.52
N VAL A 139 41.35 -21.92 -17.35
CA VAL A 139 40.58 -21.18 -16.34
C VAL A 139 41.31 -19.92 -15.88
N ASN A 140 42.63 -19.98 -15.70
CA ASN A 140 43.46 -18.84 -15.30
C ASN A 140 43.53 -17.73 -16.36
N ASN A 141 43.34 -18.08 -17.63
CA ASN A 141 43.34 -17.14 -18.75
C ASN A 141 41.97 -16.52 -19.06
N ILE A 142 40.90 -16.93 -18.36
CA ILE A 142 39.56 -16.35 -18.55
C ILE A 142 39.58 -14.85 -18.22
N ARG A 143 39.13 -14.01 -19.16
CA ARG A 143 38.97 -12.55 -19.03
C ARG A 143 37.66 -12.11 -19.70
N LEU A 144 36.98 -11.12 -19.11
CA LEU A 144 35.83 -10.44 -19.74
C LEU A 144 36.32 -9.68 -20.99
N LYS A 145 35.46 -9.53 -22.02
CA LYS A 145 35.77 -9.03 -23.38
C LYS A 145 36.65 -9.96 -24.23
N ASP A 146 37.67 -10.59 -23.66
CA ASP A 146 38.56 -11.47 -24.43
C ASP A 146 38.04 -12.91 -24.54
N THR A 147 37.63 -13.52 -23.43
CA THR A 147 37.16 -14.91 -23.41
C THR A 147 35.65 -14.99 -23.61
N PHE A 148 34.91 -14.04 -23.04
CA PHE A 148 33.45 -13.96 -23.15
C PHE A 148 32.96 -12.54 -22.89
N ASP A 149 31.76 -12.26 -23.37
CA ASP A 149 30.91 -11.12 -23.04
C ASP A 149 29.56 -11.60 -22.51
N PHE A 150 28.77 -10.67 -21.99
CA PHE A 150 27.40 -10.97 -21.59
C PHE A 150 26.44 -9.83 -21.92
N LYS A 151 25.16 -10.15 -22.07
CA LYS A 151 24.07 -9.17 -22.14
C LYS A 151 23.06 -9.44 -21.04
N LEU A 152 22.46 -8.38 -20.54
CA LEU A 152 21.39 -8.45 -19.56
C LEU A 152 20.05 -8.37 -20.27
N ALA A 153 19.17 -9.33 -20.02
CA ALA A 153 17.82 -9.32 -20.59
C ALA A 153 17.02 -8.07 -20.19
N ALA A 154 17.34 -7.47 -19.03
CA ALA A 154 16.78 -6.21 -18.57
C ALA A 154 17.18 -4.98 -19.42
N PHE A 155 18.28 -5.08 -20.18
CA PHE A 155 18.84 -3.98 -20.97
C PHE A 155 19.23 -4.48 -22.38
N PRO A 156 18.27 -4.91 -23.21
CA PRO A 156 18.57 -5.54 -24.51
C PRO A 156 19.33 -4.61 -25.47
N ASN A 157 19.19 -3.30 -25.28
CA ASN A 157 19.79 -2.26 -26.13
C ASN A 157 21.00 -1.57 -25.49
N GLN A 158 21.50 -2.06 -24.34
CA GLN A 158 22.68 -1.49 -23.68
C GLN A 158 23.71 -2.58 -23.37
N ASN A 159 24.98 -2.25 -23.58
CA ASN A 159 26.08 -3.11 -23.17
C ASN A 159 26.38 -2.89 -21.68
N TYR A 160 26.96 -3.91 -21.02
CA TYR A 160 27.27 -3.83 -19.59
C TYR A 160 28.22 -2.68 -19.23
N ASP A 161 29.08 -2.23 -20.14
CA ASP A 161 30.00 -1.10 -19.92
C ASP A 161 29.30 0.26 -19.89
N GLN A 162 28.04 0.32 -20.32
CA GLN A 162 27.16 1.49 -20.18
C GLN A 162 26.36 1.47 -18.88
N LEU A 163 26.45 0.41 -18.09
CA LEU A 163 25.67 0.18 -16.88
C LEU A 163 26.55 0.33 -15.63
N LEU A 164 25.98 0.91 -14.57
CA LEU A 164 26.66 0.94 -13.28
C LEU A 164 26.73 -0.48 -12.69
N PRO A 165 27.79 -0.83 -11.94
CA PRO A 165 27.89 -2.08 -11.20
C PRO A 165 26.65 -2.43 -10.36
N SER A 166 26.12 -1.43 -9.63
CA SER A 166 24.86 -1.56 -8.88
C SER A 166 23.64 -1.87 -9.76
N GLN A 167 23.56 -1.27 -10.94
CA GLN A 167 22.49 -1.50 -11.91
C GLN A 167 22.56 -2.93 -12.48
N ILE A 168 23.76 -3.46 -12.73
CA ILE A 168 23.95 -4.86 -13.15
C ILE A 168 23.53 -5.81 -12.02
N TYR A 169 24.06 -5.60 -10.80
CA TYR A 169 23.77 -6.44 -9.63
C TYR A 169 22.26 -6.53 -9.34
N LYS A 170 21.52 -5.44 -9.51
CA LYS A 170 20.07 -5.40 -9.25
C LYS A 170 19.19 -5.95 -10.38
N ASN A 171 19.74 -6.27 -11.54
CA ASN A 171 18.93 -6.67 -12.70
C ASN A 171 19.36 -7.99 -13.34
N TYR A 172 20.49 -8.59 -12.93
CA TYR A 172 20.98 -9.82 -13.57
C TYR A 172 20.05 -11.02 -13.43
N TYR A 173 19.26 -11.09 -12.35
CA TYR A 173 18.30 -12.18 -12.16
C TYR A 173 17.21 -12.23 -13.24
N GLN A 174 17.03 -11.15 -14.00
CA GLN A 174 16.07 -11.12 -15.12
C GLN A 174 16.54 -11.93 -16.33
N GLY A 175 17.81 -12.32 -16.37
CA GLY A 175 18.41 -13.13 -17.43
C GLY A 175 19.76 -12.58 -17.87
N ILE A 176 20.71 -13.49 -18.06
CA ILE A 176 22.05 -13.21 -18.58
C ILE A 176 22.25 -14.09 -19.81
N GLU A 177 22.57 -13.47 -20.93
CA GLU A 177 23.03 -14.17 -22.13
C GLU A 177 24.56 -14.09 -22.16
N ILE A 178 25.25 -15.22 -22.30
CA ILE A 178 26.71 -15.27 -22.42
C ILE A 178 27.08 -15.45 -23.89
N GLN A 179 27.97 -14.60 -24.38
CA GLN A 179 28.61 -14.76 -25.68
C GLN A 179 30.07 -15.13 -25.44
N GLN A 180 30.40 -16.41 -25.57
CA GLN A 180 31.76 -16.91 -25.38
C GLN A 180 32.55 -16.80 -26.68
N HIS A 181 33.79 -16.31 -26.64
CA HIS A 181 34.66 -16.08 -27.80
C HIS A 181 35.84 -17.06 -27.87
N LYS A 182 36.26 -17.62 -26.72
CA LYS A 182 37.37 -18.58 -26.61
C LYS A 182 36.99 -19.81 -25.79
N TYR A 183 37.70 -20.92 -26.02
CA TYR A 183 37.58 -22.18 -25.30
C TYR A 183 36.19 -22.85 -25.35
N GLN A 184 35.41 -22.57 -26.39
CA GLN A 184 34.04 -23.08 -26.53
C GLN A 184 33.98 -24.62 -26.61
N ASN A 185 35.05 -25.28 -27.07
CA ASN A 185 35.11 -26.74 -27.18
C ASN A 185 35.62 -27.39 -25.89
N GLU A 186 36.25 -26.62 -25.01
CA GLU A 186 36.90 -27.09 -23.79
C GLU A 186 36.09 -26.81 -22.54
N LEU A 187 35.35 -25.69 -22.48
CA LEU A 187 34.48 -25.37 -21.35
C LEU A 187 33.23 -24.57 -21.71
N ASP A 188 32.20 -24.72 -20.87
CA ASP A 188 31.05 -23.82 -20.83
C ASP A 188 31.16 -22.84 -19.66
N ILE A 189 30.93 -21.55 -19.95
CA ILE A 189 30.89 -20.47 -18.96
C ILE A 189 29.45 -20.07 -18.67
N LYS A 190 29.12 -19.93 -17.39
CA LYS A 190 27.91 -19.24 -16.93
C LYS A 190 28.24 -18.24 -15.83
N ILE A 191 27.61 -17.08 -15.85
CA ILE A 191 27.61 -16.18 -14.70
C ILE A 191 26.45 -16.57 -13.80
N ILE A 192 26.74 -16.87 -12.54
CA ILE A 192 25.71 -17.23 -11.54
C ILE A 192 25.41 -16.09 -10.57
N ASN A 193 26.37 -15.20 -10.34
CA ASN A 193 26.21 -14.06 -9.44
C ASN A 193 27.20 -12.94 -9.77
N PHE A 194 26.86 -11.73 -9.34
CA PHE A 194 27.76 -10.59 -9.29
C PHE A 194 27.97 -10.21 -7.83
N LEU A 195 29.18 -9.83 -7.45
CA LEU A 195 29.53 -9.38 -6.12
C LEU A 195 30.25 -8.04 -6.21
N TYR A 196 30.06 -7.19 -5.21
CA TYR A 196 30.86 -5.97 -5.09
C TYR A 196 32.26 -6.32 -4.54
N PRO A 197 33.36 -5.78 -5.09
CA PRO A 197 34.72 -6.13 -4.67
C PRO A 197 34.97 -5.98 -3.16
N ASP A 198 34.44 -4.91 -2.56
CA ASP A 198 34.56 -4.59 -1.13
C ASP A 198 33.24 -4.83 -0.35
N GLY A 199 32.29 -5.55 -0.94
CA GLY A 199 30.94 -5.72 -0.38
C GLY A 199 30.06 -4.46 -0.42
N ASP A 200 30.59 -3.33 -0.88
CA ASP A 200 29.89 -2.06 -1.02
C ASP A 200 29.69 -1.66 -2.49
N PHE A 201 28.46 -1.25 -2.83
CA PHE A 201 28.13 -0.83 -4.19
C PHE A 201 28.72 0.55 -4.53
N GLY A 202 29.00 1.38 -3.53
CA GLY A 202 29.58 2.70 -3.67
C GLY A 202 30.96 2.64 -4.28
N SER A 203 31.87 1.86 -3.68
CA SER A 203 33.19 1.58 -4.23
C SER A 203 33.10 0.96 -5.62
N ALA A 204 32.21 -0.01 -5.82
CA ALA A 204 31.99 -0.65 -7.11
C ALA A 204 31.59 0.39 -8.18
N ASN A 205 30.58 1.22 -7.91
CA ASN A 205 30.14 2.29 -8.81
C ASN A 205 31.21 3.35 -9.03
N LYS A 206 32.00 3.71 -8.01
CA LYS A 206 33.07 4.70 -8.13
C LYS A 206 34.18 4.22 -9.06
N ASN A 207 34.56 2.95 -8.92
CA ASN A 207 35.70 2.38 -9.63
C ASN A 207 35.28 1.68 -10.95
N GLY A 208 33.99 1.46 -11.18
CA GLY A 208 33.48 0.71 -12.33
C GLY A 208 33.90 -0.77 -12.30
N THR A 209 33.81 -1.41 -11.12
CA THR A 209 34.32 -2.77 -10.87
C THR A 209 33.28 -3.72 -10.28
N LEU A 210 33.35 -5.02 -10.65
CA LEU A 210 32.56 -6.12 -10.07
C LEU A 210 33.40 -7.39 -9.96
N LYS A 211 32.99 -8.30 -9.09
CA LYS A 211 33.43 -9.70 -9.06
C LYS A 211 32.34 -10.58 -9.66
N LEU A 212 32.63 -11.30 -10.73
CA LEU A 212 31.73 -12.23 -11.40
C LEU A 212 31.97 -13.62 -10.82
N SER A 213 30.93 -14.22 -10.26
CA SER A 213 30.94 -15.63 -9.87
C SER A 213 30.60 -16.47 -11.09
N LEU A 214 31.59 -17.16 -11.63
CA LEU A 214 31.50 -17.99 -12.82
C LEU A 214 31.35 -19.45 -12.43
N MET A 215 30.35 -20.12 -12.99
CA MET A 215 30.26 -21.57 -13.05
C MET A 215 30.91 -22.04 -14.35
N LEU A 216 31.93 -22.88 -14.23
CA LEU A 216 32.71 -23.40 -15.34
C LEU A 216 32.47 -24.91 -15.43
N THR A 217 31.98 -25.40 -16.58
CA THR A 217 31.85 -26.84 -16.82
C THR A 217 32.95 -27.29 -17.78
N ASP A 218 33.81 -28.20 -17.33
CA ASP A 218 34.80 -28.86 -18.19
C ASP A 218 34.08 -29.82 -19.15
N LYS A 219 34.18 -29.59 -20.46
CA LYS A 219 33.49 -30.42 -21.45
C LYS A 219 34.09 -31.80 -21.60
N LYS A 220 35.34 -32.02 -21.19
CA LYS A 220 36.01 -33.32 -21.31
C LYS A 220 35.46 -34.35 -20.33
N ASN A 221 35.13 -33.93 -19.11
CA ASN A 221 34.69 -34.82 -18.02
C ASN A 221 33.35 -34.42 -17.39
N ASN A 222 32.70 -33.35 -17.87
CA ASN A 222 31.46 -32.76 -17.34
C ASN A 222 31.52 -32.29 -15.88
N GLN A 223 32.70 -32.16 -15.29
CA GLN A 223 32.87 -31.62 -13.94
C GLN A 223 32.65 -30.11 -13.92
N VAL A 224 32.14 -29.63 -12.78
CA VAL A 224 31.82 -28.22 -12.57
C VAL A 224 32.72 -27.62 -11.49
N TYR A 225 33.20 -26.42 -11.77
CA TYR A 225 34.07 -25.63 -10.91
C TYR A 225 33.51 -24.21 -10.77
N TYR A 226 33.84 -23.54 -9.66
CA TYR A 226 33.58 -22.12 -9.49
C TYR A 226 34.85 -21.29 -9.59
N LYS A 227 34.73 -20.12 -10.21
CA LYS A 227 35.77 -19.09 -10.21
C LYS A 227 35.15 -17.73 -9.91
N LEU A 228 35.76 -16.99 -9.01
CA LEU A 228 35.48 -15.58 -8.83
C LEU A 228 36.44 -14.76 -9.69
N LEU A 229 35.90 -14.00 -10.64
CA LEU A 229 36.67 -13.16 -11.57
C LEU A 229 36.40 -11.69 -11.27
N GLU A 230 37.40 -10.95 -10.79
CA GLU A 230 37.31 -9.50 -10.66
C GLU A 230 37.52 -8.81 -12.01
N VAL A 231 36.62 -7.91 -12.37
CA VAL A 231 36.63 -7.22 -13.66
C VAL A 231 36.29 -5.74 -13.48
N SER A 232 36.82 -4.92 -14.39
CA SER A 232 36.63 -3.48 -14.45
C SER A 232 36.09 -3.05 -15.83
N GLY A 233 35.81 -1.77 -15.99
CA GLY A 233 35.33 -1.18 -17.26
C GLY A 233 33.81 -1.05 -17.35
N PHE A 234 33.09 -1.20 -16.25
CA PHE A 234 31.69 -0.79 -16.16
C PHE A 234 31.59 0.74 -16.07
N LYS A 235 30.40 1.30 -16.33
CA LYS A 235 30.16 2.72 -16.11
C LYS A 235 30.48 3.07 -14.67
N SER A 236 31.12 4.22 -14.47
CA SER A 236 31.45 4.73 -13.13
C SER A 236 30.64 5.96 -12.77
N ASN A 237 30.51 6.22 -11.47
CA ASN A 237 29.97 7.44 -10.90
C ASN A 237 30.93 7.93 -9.81
N PRO A 238 31.56 9.12 -9.95
CA PRO A 238 32.60 9.58 -9.01
C PRO A 238 32.12 9.68 -7.54
N TYR A 239 30.82 9.83 -7.33
CA TYR A 239 30.20 9.91 -6.00
C TYR A 239 29.76 8.54 -5.44
N GLY A 240 29.94 7.45 -6.20
CA GLY A 240 29.47 6.10 -5.84
C GLY A 240 27.95 5.91 -5.91
N VAL A 241 27.22 6.92 -6.38
CA VAL A 241 25.75 6.94 -6.40
C VAL A 241 25.21 5.94 -7.42
N ASP A 242 24.16 5.22 -7.03
CA ASP A 242 23.50 4.24 -7.89
C ASP A 242 22.56 4.88 -8.93
N GLU A 243 21.96 4.05 -9.78
CA GLU A 243 21.07 4.48 -10.85
C GLU A 243 19.75 5.12 -10.36
N ASN A 244 19.41 4.97 -9.08
CA ASN A 244 18.22 5.57 -8.47
C ASN A 244 18.54 6.82 -7.65
N GLY A 245 19.81 7.19 -7.48
CA GLY A 245 20.24 8.32 -6.65
C GLY A 245 20.59 7.95 -5.20
N THR A 246 20.70 6.66 -4.85
CA THR A 246 21.07 6.20 -3.51
C THR A 246 22.57 6.41 -3.27
N ILE A 247 22.90 7.08 -2.16
CA ILE A 247 24.27 7.35 -1.74
C ILE A 247 24.68 6.32 -0.66
N PRO A 248 25.81 5.61 -0.83
CA PRO A 248 26.29 4.61 0.13
C PRO A 248 26.65 5.24 1.50
N GLY A 249 26.41 4.51 2.59
CA GLY A 249 26.89 4.86 3.95
C GLY A 249 26.17 6.04 4.65
N ILE A 250 25.13 6.62 4.05
CA ILE A 250 24.40 7.76 4.63
C ILE A 250 22.88 7.55 4.69
N GLY A 251 22.22 8.30 5.59
CA GLY A 251 20.79 8.19 5.83
C GLY A 251 20.37 6.76 6.21
N THR A 252 19.37 6.22 5.51
CA THR A 252 18.84 4.85 5.68
C THR A 252 19.87 3.76 5.44
N GLU A 253 20.91 3.96 4.63
CA GLU A 253 21.95 2.93 4.45
C GLU A 253 22.77 2.70 5.73
N ARG A 254 22.74 3.61 6.71
CA ARG A 254 23.33 3.38 8.04
C ARG A 254 22.52 2.39 8.89
N LEU A 255 21.26 2.18 8.55
CA LEU A 255 20.35 1.21 9.18
C LEU A 255 20.28 -0.10 8.39
N LYS A 256 21.09 -0.25 7.34
CA LYS A 256 21.14 -1.46 6.53
C LYS A 256 21.69 -2.64 7.35
N PRO A 257 21.02 -3.81 7.34
CA PRO A 257 21.51 -4.99 8.02
C PRO A 257 22.81 -5.50 7.37
N LYS A 258 23.73 -6.01 8.19
CA LYS A 258 25.03 -6.54 7.75
C LYS A 258 24.88 -7.68 6.72
N ASN A 259 23.92 -8.59 6.95
CA ASN A 259 23.57 -9.67 6.03
C ASN A 259 22.09 -9.55 5.63
N GLN A 260 21.84 -9.10 4.40
CA GLN A 260 20.49 -8.89 3.89
C GLN A 260 19.73 -10.21 3.66
N ASP A 261 20.39 -11.25 3.16
CA ASP A 261 19.72 -12.53 2.89
C ASP A 261 19.27 -13.21 4.19
N ASP A 262 20.10 -13.17 5.23
CA ASP A 262 19.72 -13.58 6.58
C ASP A 262 18.55 -12.72 7.08
N TYR A 263 18.66 -11.39 7.02
CA TYR A 263 17.61 -10.46 7.44
C TYR A 263 16.25 -10.70 6.75
N PHE A 264 16.24 -10.99 5.45
CA PHE A 264 15.01 -11.26 4.71
C PHE A 264 14.34 -12.59 5.11
N SER A 265 15.11 -13.54 5.64
CA SER A 265 14.59 -14.82 6.14
C SER A 265 14.03 -14.77 7.57
N LYS A 266 14.34 -13.71 8.32
CA LYS A 266 13.94 -13.53 9.73
C LYS A 266 12.45 -13.23 9.90
N THR A 267 11.94 -13.49 11.11
CA THR A 267 10.59 -13.08 11.51
C THR A 267 10.51 -11.56 11.70
N GLN A 268 9.30 -11.01 11.82
CA GLN A 268 9.13 -9.58 12.09
C GLN A 268 9.75 -9.15 13.41
N LEU A 269 9.66 -9.98 14.46
CA LEU A 269 10.29 -9.70 15.75
C LEU A 269 11.82 -9.61 15.64
N GLN A 270 12.44 -10.58 14.97
CA GLN A 270 13.88 -10.60 14.77
C GLN A 270 14.39 -9.43 13.91
N ARG A 271 13.61 -9.03 12.89
CA ARG A 271 13.91 -7.81 12.12
C ARG A 271 13.79 -6.56 12.97
N TYR A 272 12.74 -6.48 13.79
CA TYR A 272 12.56 -5.37 14.72
C TYR A 272 13.74 -5.22 15.67
N GLU A 273 14.25 -6.29 16.26
CA GLU A 273 15.41 -6.25 17.15
C GLU A 273 16.63 -5.61 16.48
N ILE A 274 16.94 -6.03 15.25
CA ILE A 274 18.04 -5.49 14.44
C ILE A 274 17.82 -4.02 14.10
N ASP A 275 16.65 -3.69 13.56
CA ASP A 275 16.35 -2.34 13.09
C ASP A 275 16.27 -1.35 14.27
N ASN A 276 15.72 -1.78 15.40
CA ASN A 276 15.54 -0.97 16.60
C ASN A 276 16.88 -0.68 17.29
N GLU A 277 17.80 -1.64 17.35
CA GLU A 277 19.14 -1.41 17.89
C GLU A 277 19.84 -0.27 17.11
N GLY A 278 19.88 -0.37 15.78
CA GLY A 278 20.47 0.67 14.93
C GLY A 278 19.77 2.02 15.06
N TYR A 279 18.43 2.01 15.14
CA TYR A 279 17.63 3.23 15.31
C TYR A 279 17.88 3.92 16.66
N LEU A 280 17.96 3.17 17.76
CA LEU A 280 18.25 3.73 19.08
C LEU A 280 19.66 4.33 19.17
N GLN A 281 20.66 3.71 18.52
CA GLN A 281 22.00 4.31 18.44
C GLN A 281 21.98 5.67 17.73
N ILE A 282 21.16 5.84 16.69
CA ILE A 282 20.97 7.14 16.04
C ILE A 282 20.28 8.12 16.98
N LEU A 283 19.19 7.72 17.65
CA LEU A 283 18.46 8.59 18.57
C LEU A 283 19.34 9.05 19.75
N LYS A 284 20.15 8.16 20.34
CA LYS A 284 21.07 8.50 21.42
C LYS A 284 22.06 9.58 20.98
N ARG A 285 22.73 9.38 19.83
CA ARG A 285 23.65 10.39 19.28
C ARG A 285 22.97 11.73 18.97
N GLN A 286 21.74 11.70 18.42
CA GLN A 286 20.97 12.93 18.18
C GLN A 286 20.60 13.68 19.46
N ASN A 287 20.52 12.97 20.58
CA ASN A 287 20.29 13.53 21.91
C ASN A 287 21.58 13.71 22.72
N ASN A 288 22.75 13.75 22.06
CA ASN A 288 24.07 13.89 22.70
C ASN A 288 24.34 12.80 23.77
N ASP A 289 23.92 11.58 23.50
CA ASP A 289 24.06 10.39 24.37
C ASP A 289 23.47 10.55 25.78
N LYS A 290 22.54 11.50 25.94
CA LYS A 290 21.75 11.67 27.17
C LYS A 290 21.02 10.38 27.54
N ASN A 291 20.97 10.12 28.84
CA ASN A 291 20.16 9.02 29.36
C ASN A 291 18.67 9.33 29.11
N TRP A 292 17.86 8.29 28.87
CA TRP A 292 16.41 8.48 28.66
C TRP A 292 15.74 9.20 29.85
N LYS A 293 16.24 9.03 31.07
CA LYS A 293 15.76 9.74 32.27
C LYS A 293 15.91 11.26 32.17
N GLU A 294 16.94 11.75 31.48
CA GLU A 294 17.14 13.18 31.23
C GLU A 294 16.20 13.71 30.14
N LEU A 295 15.81 12.85 29.20
CA LEU A 295 14.88 13.20 28.11
C LEU A 295 13.42 13.14 28.57
N ARG A 296 13.13 12.29 29.55
CA ARG A 296 11.82 12.00 30.13
C ARG A 296 11.85 12.10 31.66
N PRO A 297 12.07 13.29 32.24
CA PRO A 297 12.09 13.48 33.69
C PRO A 297 10.72 13.28 34.35
N ASP A 298 9.65 13.18 33.54
CA ASP A 298 8.30 12.83 33.95
C ASP A 298 8.13 11.33 34.28
N LEU A 299 9.08 10.49 33.88
CA LEU A 299 9.05 9.06 34.14
C LEU A 299 9.81 8.69 35.42
N ASN A 300 9.23 7.78 36.20
CA ASN A 300 9.85 7.17 37.37
C ASN A 300 9.74 5.65 37.28
N ALA A 301 10.88 4.97 37.13
CA ALA A 301 10.97 3.52 37.06
C ALA A 301 12.32 3.03 37.62
N THR A 302 12.28 2.04 38.51
CA THR A 302 13.46 1.32 38.97
C THR A 302 13.91 0.29 37.94
N VAL A 303 15.11 -0.27 38.12
CA VAL A 303 15.62 -1.36 37.27
C VAL A 303 14.68 -2.58 37.30
N SER A 304 14.06 -2.86 38.46
CA SER A 304 13.10 -3.95 38.61
C SER A 304 11.82 -3.69 37.82
N ASP A 305 11.29 -2.46 37.86
CA ASP A 305 10.10 -2.07 37.12
C ASP A 305 10.31 -2.19 35.61
N ILE A 306 11.47 -1.73 35.13
CA ILE A 306 11.85 -1.80 33.71
C ILE A 306 11.93 -3.26 33.26
N LYS A 307 12.58 -4.13 34.04
CA LYS A 307 12.68 -5.55 33.71
C LYS A 307 11.29 -6.21 33.64
N HIS A 308 10.43 -5.93 34.62
CA HIS A 308 9.06 -6.46 34.64
C HIS A 308 8.21 -5.94 33.47
N PHE A 309 8.33 -4.65 33.15
CA PHE A 309 7.69 -4.07 31.98
C PHE A 309 8.15 -4.76 30.70
N ASP A 310 9.46 -4.91 30.50
CA ASP A 310 10.04 -5.50 29.29
C ASP A 310 9.65 -6.97 29.10
N GLU A 311 9.56 -7.74 30.19
CA GLU A 311 9.06 -9.13 30.15
C GLU A 311 7.60 -9.21 29.72
N LYS A 312 6.73 -8.35 30.28
CA LYS A 312 5.33 -8.26 29.84
C LYS A 312 5.19 -7.74 28.42
N ALA A 313 5.95 -6.69 28.06
CA ALA A 313 5.91 -6.06 26.75
C ALA A 313 6.22 -7.07 25.64
N LYS A 314 7.21 -7.95 25.84
CA LYS A 314 7.50 -9.05 24.90
C LYS A 314 6.30 -9.96 24.65
N ASN A 315 5.55 -10.31 25.71
CA ASN A 315 4.39 -11.20 25.62
C ASN A 315 3.22 -10.57 24.86
N VAL A 316 3.04 -9.25 24.99
CA VAL A 316 1.97 -8.50 24.29
C VAL A 316 2.46 -7.76 23.04
N GLY A 317 3.68 -8.04 22.58
CA GLY A 317 4.24 -7.48 21.34
C GLY A 317 4.45 -5.97 21.36
N GLN A 318 4.78 -5.40 22.52
CA GLN A 318 5.10 -3.99 22.73
C GLN A 318 6.61 -3.75 22.88
N ASP A 319 7.00 -2.50 22.70
CA ASP A 319 8.40 -2.07 22.80
C ASP A 319 8.91 -2.13 24.25
N SER A 320 10.24 -2.18 24.43
CA SER A 320 10.86 -2.07 25.75
C SER A 320 10.75 -0.66 26.31
N TYR A 321 10.78 -0.56 27.64
CA TYR A 321 10.57 0.70 28.36
C TYR A 321 11.55 1.79 27.92
N GLU A 322 12.85 1.48 27.89
CA GLU A 322 13.87 2.46 27.51
C GLU A 322 13.77 2.84 26.03
N SER A 323 13.48 1.87 25.15
CA SER A 323 13.34 2.13 23.72
C SER A 323 12.15 3.06 23.43
N ALA A 324 11.01 2.76 24.06
CA ALA A 324 9.81 3.59 24.01
C ALA A 324 10.06 5.00 24.59
N ALA A 325 10.84 5.13 25.67
CA ALA A 325 11.17 6.41 26.27
C ALA A 325 11.98 7.30 25.30
N TYR A 326 12.99 6.74 24.63
CA TYR A 326 13.75 7.45 23.58
C TYR A 326 12.89 7.86 22.38
N LYS A 327 11.88 7.04 22.03
CA LYS A 327 10.93 7.33 20.94
C LYS A 327 9.86 8.36 21.32
N GLY A 328 9.77 8.74 22.59
CA GLY A 328 8.77 9.68 23.11
C GLY A 328 7.39 9.07 23.30
N PHE A 329 7.30 7.75 23.48
CA PHE A 329 6.02 7.08 23.69
C PHE A 329 5.43 7.37 25.06
N THR A 330 4.11 7.28 25.16
CA THR A 330 3.38 7.25 26.42
C THR A 330 3.76 5.98 27.20
N LEU A 331 4.17 6.16 28.46
CA LEU A 331 4.72 5.08 29.29
C LEU A 331 4.16 5.13 30.71
N PRO A 332 4.09 3.99 31.42
CA PRO A 332 3.69 3.96 32.81
C PRO A 332 4.74 4.59 33.72
N VAL A 333 4.26 5.25 34.78
CA VAL A 333 5.07 5.76 35.89
C VAL A 333 4.79 4.88 37.10
N TYR A 334 5.84 4.50 37.83
CA TYR A 334 5.75 3.59 38.96
C TYR A 334 5.84 4.33 40.30
N GLU A 335 5.03 3.87 41.24
CA GLU A 335 5.15 4.17 42.67
C GLU A 335 6.28 3.35 43.30
N SER A 336 6.64 3.68 44.54
CA SER A 336 7.70 2.98 45.27
C SER A 336 7.43 1.49 45.54
N ASP A 337 6.17 1.04 45.50
CA ASP A 337 5.77 -0.37 45.65
C ASP A 337 5.68 -1.12 44.31
N GLY A 338 6.08 -0.50 43.19
CA GLY A 338 6.04 -1.08 41.84
C GLY A 338 4.66 -1.05 41.18
N LYS A 339 3.65 -0.42 41.78
CA LYS A 339 2.35 -0.19 41.13
C LYS A 339 2.44 0.96 40.13
N ILE A 340 1.62 0.89 39.09
CA ILE A 340 1.50 1.97 38.09
C ILE A 340 0.64 3.09 38.69
N SER A 341 1.19 4.30 38.79
CA SER A 341 0.49 5.51 39.24
C SER A 341 -0.38 6.13 38.15
N GLY A 342 0.01 5.92 36.89
CA GLY A 342 -0.64 6.40 35.69
C GLY A 342 0.34 6.39 34.52
N LEU A 343 -0.11 6.87 33.38
CA LEU A 343 0.72 7.05 32.18
C LEU A 343 1.22 8.48 32.05
N ALA A 344 2.38 8.66 31.47
CA ALA A 344 2.94 9.97 31.16
C ALA A 344 3.13 10.15 29.66
N LEU A 345 2.48 11.18 29.12
CA LEU A 345 2.73 11.70 27.77
C LEU A 345 4.06 12.44 27.76
N ALA A 346 4.84 12.32 26.68
CA ALA A 346 6.08 13.09 26.52
C ALA A 346 5.85 14.61 26.38
N GLY A 347 4.61 15.03 26.09
CA GLY A 347 4.21 16.44 25.93
C GLY A 347 4.72 17.11 24.66
N LYS A 348 5.43 16.37 23.80
CA LYS A 348 5.89 16.77 22.46
C LYS A 348 6.00 15.53 21.58
N ASP A 349 5.86 15.73 20.28
CA ASP A 349 6.13 14.68 19.30
C ASP A 349 7.64 14.59 19.00
N THR A 350 8.22 13.41 19.20
CA THR A 350 9.62 13.15 18.87
C THR A 350 9.80 12.96 17.37
N PRO A 351 10.79 13.60 16.70
CA PRO A 351 11.06 13.37 15.29
C PRO A 351 11.28 11.89 14.95
N LYS A 352 10.71 11.43 13.83
CA LYS A 352 10.76 10.02 13.41
C LYS A 352 11.62 9.85 12.16
N GLY A 353 12.57 8.90 12.19
CA GLY A 353 13.46 8.63 11.05
C GLY A 353 12.86 7.66 10.02
N PRO A 354 13.43 7.59 8.80
CA PRO A 354 13.00 6.68 7.75
C PRO A 354 13.45 5.25 8.01
N SER A 355 12.75 4.29 7.42
CA SER A 355 13.14 2.87 7.44
C SER A 355 14.03 2.52 6.27
N TRP A 356 15.09 1.74 6.52
CA TRP A 356 15.88 1.13 5.44
C TRP A 356 15.00 0.27 4.51
N VAL A 357 14.07 -0.51 5.06
CA VAL A 357 13.14 -1.36 4.29
C VAL A 357 12.26 -0.54 3.35
N ASP A 358 11.94 0.70 3.71
CA ASP A 358 11.17 1.59 2.83
C ASP A 358 12.02 2.18 1.71
N ALA A 359 13.32 2.33 1.94
CA ALA A 359 14.27 2.88 0.97
C ALA A 359 15.03 1.82 0.13
N ILE A 360 14.78 0.50 0.31
CA ILE A 360 15.49 -0.55 -0.45
C ILE A 360 15.45 -0.26 -1.96
N GLY A 361 16.64 -0.08 -2.54
CA GLY A 361 16.85 0.17 -3.97
C GLY A 361 16.22 1.47 -4.48
N ARG A 362 16.11 2.49 -3.64
CA ARG A 362 15.45 3.78 -3.92
C ARG A 362 16.23 4.94 -3.31
N ASN A 363 16.09 6.14 -3.88
CA ASN A 363 16.52 7.37 -3.23
C ASN A 363 15.58 7.72 -2.09
N GLN A 364 16.06 7.59 -0.86
CA GLN A 364 15.32 7.88 0.37
C GLN A 364 14.69 9.27 0.43
N TRP A 365 15.17 10.24 -0.34
CA TRP A 365 14.62 11.60 -0.34
C TRP A 365 13.39 11.74 -1.24
N GLN A 366 13.18 10.80 -2.17
CA GLN A 366 12.10 10.82 -3.16
C GLN A 366 10.99 9.78 -2.88
N ILE A 367 11.14 8.95 -1.86
CA ILE A 367 10.14 7.92 -1.50
C ILE A 367 8.88 8.49 -0.84
N GLY A 368 8.62 9.81 -0.88
CA GLY A 368 7.41 10.43 -0.34
C GLY A 368 6.13 10.22 -1.18
N GLY A 369 6.24 9.50 -2.29
CA GLY A 369 5.15 9.11 -3.18
C GLY A 369 5.38 9.53 -4.63
N LEU A 370 4.39 9.26 -5.49
CA LEU A 370 4.42 9.53 -6.92
C LEU A 370 3.49 10.71 -7.25
N PRO A 371 4.05 11.88 -7.63
CA PRO A 371 3.25 13.01 -8.09
C PRO A 371 2.73 12.84 -9.52
N ARG A 372 1.60 13.49 -9.76
CA ARG A 372 0.98 13.80 -11.07
C ARG A 372 0.82 12.61 -12.01
N THR A 373 0.89 11.38 -11.53
CA THR A 373 0.87 10.20 -12.39
C THR A 373 -0.11 9.18 -11.85
N LEU A 374 -1.02 8.69 -12.70
CA LEU A 374 -1.88 7.55 -12.40
C LEU A 374 -1.28 6.28 -13.01
N PRO A 375 -0.63 5.40 -12.24
CA PRO A 375 0.12 4.30 -12.83
C PRO A 375 -0.77 3.16 -13.37
N ASN A 376 -1.98 3.01 -12.83
CA ASN A 376 -2.90 1.92 -13.15
C ASN A 376 -4.37 2.27 -12.88
N GLU A 377 -5.27 1.35 -13.26
CA GLU A 377 -6.72 1.57 -13.20
C GLU A 377 -7.25 1.68 -11.77
N LYS A 378 -6.58 1.08 -10.77
CA LYS A 378 -7.01 1.18 -9.37
C LYS A 378 -6.84 2.60 -8.83
N TYR A 379 -5.69 3.23 -9.09
CA TYR A 379 -5.50 4.64 -8.75
C TYR A 379 -6.43 5.54 -9.56
N ARG A 380 -6.70 5.24 -10.83
CA ARG A 380 -7.68 6.00 -11.63
C ARG A 380 -9.08 5.89 -11.04
N GLN A 381 -9.52 4.69 -10.67
CA GLN A 381 -10.81 4.45 -10.02
C GLN A 381 -10.94 5.24 -8.72
N GLU A 382 -9.89 5.29 -7.90
CA GLU A 382 -9.84 6.11 -6.69
C GLU A 382 -9.89 7.61 -7.02
N ALA A 383 -9.12 8.07 -8.01
CA ALA A 383 -9.09 9.47 -8.45
C ALA A 383 -10.47 10.00 -8.86
N MET A 384 -11.31 9.15 -9.48
CA MET A 384 -12.67 9.53 -9.88
C MET A 384 -13.62 9.78 -8.71
N GLN A 385 -13.21 9.41 -7.49
CA GLN A 385 -13.99 9.48 -6.25
C GLN A 385 -13.35 10.40 -5.20
N THR A 386 -12.22 11.03 -5.53
CA THR A 386 -11.40 11.83 -4.63
C THR A 386 -11.14 13.22 -5.20
N PHE A 387 -11.34 14.22 -4.36
CA PHE A 387 -11.39 15.63 -4.72
C PHE A 387 -10.41 16.42 -3.87
N SER A 388 -9.84 17.50 -4.42
CA SER A 388 -9.34 18.56 -3.55
C SER A 388 -10.54 19.39 -3.09
N LEU A 389 -10.59 19.66 -1.80
CA LEU A 389 -11.59 20.50 -1.16
C LEU A 389 -10.94 21.83 -0.80
N GLY A 390 -11.40 22.91 -1.43
CA GLY A 390 -11.12 24.27 -1.01
C GLY A 390 -12.29 24.85 -0.23
N ILE A 391 -12.03 25.48 0.91
CA ILE A 391 -13.04 26.15 1.76
C ILE A 391 -12.66 27.62 1.84
N LEU A 392 -13.61 28.50 1.53
CA LEU A 392 -13.45 29.96 1.63
C LEU A 392 -14.35 30.50 2.75
N ASN A 393 -13.73 31.05 3.78
CA ASN A 393 -14.41 31.72 4.88
C ASN A 393 -14.18 33.23 4.82
N ASN A 394 -15.18 34.00 5.25
CA ASN A 394 -14.93 35.37 5.68
C ASN A 394 -14.00 35.36 6.91
N ASP A 395 -13.01 36.25 6.92
CA ASP A 395 -12.18 36.47 8.09
C ASP A 395 -12.98 37.27 9.14
N SER A 396 -13.16 36.69 10.32
CA SER A 396 -13.88 37.31 11.43
C SER A 396 -13.16 38.52 12.03
N HIS A 397 -11.86 38.68 11.78
CA HIS A 397 -11.03 39.71 12.42
C HIS A 397 -10.66 40.86 11.48
N LYS A 398 -10.91 40.72 10.18
CA LYS A 398 -10.52 41.69 9.15
C LYS A 398 -11.60 41.79 8.08
N ASN A 399 -12.13 43.00 7.91
CA ASN A 399 -13.12 43.25 6.87
C ASN A 399 -12.51 43.01 5.47
N ASN A 400 -13.29 42.37 4.60
CA ASN A 400 -12.94 42.07 3.20
C ASN A 400 -11.72 41.17 3.00
N THR A 401 -11.29 40.41 4.03
CA THR A 401 -10.30 39.35 3.86
C THR A 401 -10.94 37.98 4.00
N TYR A 402 -10.33 37.00 3.32
CA TYR A 402 -10.83 35.64 3.29
C TYR A 402 -9.77 34.66 3.77
N ASN A 403 -10.20 33.66 4.53
CA ASN A 403 -9.37 32.55 4.93
C ASN A 403 -9.64 31.37 3.99
N LYS A 404 -8.58 30.84 3.38
CA LYS A 404 -8.62 29.66 2.51
C LYS A 404 -8.04 28.47 3.25
N THR A 405 -8.80 27.39 3.30
CA THR A 405 -8.34 26.08 3.78
C THR A 405 -8.44 25.08 2.66
N ALA A 406 -7.45 24.20 2.52
CA ALA A 406 -7.43 23.16 1.52
C ALA A 406 -7.19 21.79 2.16
N GLY A 407 -7.87 20.78 1.62
CA GLY A 407 -7.72 19.38 2.00
C GLY A 407 -8.10 18.45 0.85
N THR A 408 -8.17 17.17 1.16
CA THR A 408 -8.66 16.12 0.28
C THR A 408 -9.98 15.58 0.84
N THR A 409 -10.93 15.31 -0.02
CA THR A 409 -12.21 14.69 0.35
C THR A 409 -12.62 13.64 -0.66
N TRP A 410 -13.51 12.74 -0.30
CA TRP A 410 -13.95 11.64 -1.17
C TRP A 410 -15.38 11.22 -0.84
N ILE A 411 -16.04 10.58 -1.80
CA ILE A 411 -17.43 10.10 -1.68
C ILE A 411 -17.50 8.96 -0.66
N LEU A 412 -18.22 9.19 0.44
CA LEU A 412 -18.53 8.17 1.44
C LEU A 412 -19.85 7.47 1.12
N ASP A 413 -20.90 8.25 0.86
CA ASP A 413 -22.27 7.74 0.73
C ASP A 413 -23.12 8.70 -0.11
N TYR A 414 -24.35 8.29 -0.45
CA TYR A 414 -25.36 9.15 -1.06
C TYR A 414 -26.76 8.72 -0.62
N GLN A 415 -27.68 9.68 -0.55
CA GLN A 415 -29.08 9.38 -0.25
C GLN A 415 -29.72 8.71 -1.48
N LYS A 416 -30.39 7.57 -1.28
CA LYS A 416 -31.16 6.92 -2.35
C LYS A 416 -32.45 7.69 -2.64
N THR A 417 -32.79 7.76 -3.91
CA THR A 417 -34.05 8.33 -4.39
C THR A 417 -35.12 7.25 -4.50
N SER A 418 -36.39 7.62 -4.31
CA SER A 418 -37.53 6.71 -4.47
C SER A 418 -38.00 6.57 -5.92
N ASP A 419 -37.64 7.52 -6.79
CA ASP A 419 -38.09 7.64 -8.18
C ASP A 419 -37.03 7.21 -9.21
N ASN A 420 -35.96 6.53 -8.77
CA ASN A 420 -34.80 6.12 -9.59
C ASN A 420 -34.03 7.28 -10.25
N LYS A 421 -34.29 8.55 -9.89
CA LYS A 421 -33.46 9.67 -10.35
C LYS A 421 -32.07 9.60 -9.75
N TYR A 422 -31.11 10.25 -10.41
CA TYR A 422 -29.76 10.38 -9.87
C TYR A 422 -29.79 11.16 -8.55
N PRO A 423 -29.09 10.71 -7.50
CA PRO A 423 -29.16 11.35 -6.19
C PRO A 423 -28.50 12.73 -6.19
N THR A 424 -29.10 13.67 -5.46
CA THR A 424 -28.65 15.05 -5.30
C THR A 424 -28.04 15.33 -3.92
N LYS A 425 -28.24 14.44 -2.95
CA LYS A 425 -27.58 14.52 -1.63
C LYS A 425 -26.48 13.49 -1.48
N TRP A 426 -25.29 14.00 -1.16
CA TRP A 426 -24.05 13.23 -1.13
C TRP A 426 -23.31 13.48 0.17
N TYR A 427 -22.69 12.44 0.68
CA TYR A 427 -21.90 12.48 1.91
C TYR A 427 -20.44 12.29 1.57
N PHE A 428 -19.62 13.25 1.99
CA PHE A 428 -18.20 13.30 1.73
C PHE A 428 -17.41 13.17 3.03
N ALA A 429 -16.34 12.41 2.98
CA ALA A 429 -15.43 12.21 4.10
C ALA A 429 -14.14 13.02 3.92
N THR A 430 -13.61 13.52 5.03
CA THR A 430 -12.29 14.19 5.09
C THR A 430 -11.75 14.11 6.53
N ASN A 431 -10.62 14.74 6.80
CA ASN A 431 -10.13 14.88 8.17
C ASN A 431 -10.99 15.86 8.98
N LEU A 432 -11.07 15.64 10.28
CA LEU A 432 -11.70 16.58 11.21
C LEU A 432 -11.06 17.96 11.09
N HIS A 433 -9.73 18.06 11.08
CA HIS A 433 -9.08 19.38 11.02
C HIS A 433 -9.35 20.14 9.71
N VAL A 434 -9.71 19.43 8.63
CA VAL A 434 -10.15 20.06 7.38
C VAL A 434 -11.62 20.49 7.50
N ALA A 435 -12.48 19.60 8.00
CA ALA A 435 -13.90 19.89 8.20
C ALA A 435 -14.17 20.98 9.25
N ASP A 436 -13.26 21.20 10.20
CA ASP A 436 -13.36 22.27 11.20
C ASP A 436 -13.26 23.67 10.57
N ALA A 437 -12.65 23.79 9.38
CA ALA A 437 -12.70 25.03 8.62
C ALA A 437 -14.10 25.36 8.08
N ILE A 438 -15.02 24.39 8.02
CA ILE A 438 -16.42 24.64 7.69
C ILE A 438 -17.12 25.21 8.92
N ASN A 439 -17.69 26.41 8.83
CA ASN A 439 -18.37 27.08 9.93
C ASN A 439 -19.41 28.08 9.40
N GLU A 440 -20.00 28.86 10.30
CA GLU A 440 -21.04 29.86 9.97
C GLU A 440 -20.55 30.95 8.99
N ASN A 441 -19.24 31.14 8.84
CA ASN A 441 -18.64 32.12 7.91
C ASN A 441 -18.25 31.52 6.54
N THR A 442 -18.55 30.24 6.29
CA THR A 442 -18.20 29.57 5.03
C THR A 442 -19.04 30.08 3.88
N LEU A 443 -18.42 30.87 3.01
CA LEU A 443 -19.06 31.49 1.84
C LEU A 443 -19.23 30.52 0.68
N SER A 444 -18.15 29.79 0.38
CA SER A 444 -18.07 28.92 -0.78
C SER A 444 -17.13 27.76 -0.53
N ILE A 445 -17.34 26.70 -1.29
CA ILE A 445 -16.41 25.59 -1.41
C ILE A 445 -16.04 25.38 -2.88
N ASN A 446 -14.87 24.83 -3.10
CA ASN A 446 -14.38 24.40 -4.39
C ASN A 446 -14.12 22.90 -4.34
N LEU A 447 -14.70 22.16 -5.27
CA LEU A 447 -14.38 20.75 -5.51
C LEU A 447 -13.58 20.64 -6.79
N MET A 448 -12.30 20.33 -6.65
CA MET A 448 -11.43 20.06 -7.79
C MET A 448 -11.29 18.56 -7.99
N ARG A 449 -11.46 18.11 -9.23
CA ARG A 449 -11.44 16.70 -9.58
C ARG A 449 -10.75 16.43 -10.91
N LEU A 450 -10.33 15.19 -11.06
CA LEU A 450 -9.93 14.63 -12.35
C LEU A 450 -11.18 14.16 -13.11
N MET A 451 -11.26 14.51 -14.39
CA MET A 451 -12.37 14.13 -15.28
C MET A 451 -12.19 12.73 -15.87
N ASP A 452 -13.30 12.09 -16.25
CA ASP A 452 -13.35 10.70 -16.73
C ASP A 452 -12.47 10.44 -17.98
N SER A 453 -12.18 11.48 -18.76
CA SER A 453 -11.28 11.44 -19.93
C SER A 453 -9.82 11.15 -19.57
N ALA A 454 -9.43 11.38 -18.30
CA ALA A 454 -8.07 11.17 -17.85
C ALA A 454 -7.66 9.69 -17.97
N GLN A 455 -6.48 9.47 -18.53
CA GLN A 455 -5.94 8.14 -18.78
C GLN A 455 -4.88 7.74 -17.74
N ILE A 456 -4.65 6.45 -17.62
CA ILE A 456 -3.52 5.91 -16.86
C ILE A 456 -2.21 6.09 -17.63
N LYS A 457 -1.09 5.93 -16.94
CA LYS A 457 0.28 6.04 -17.48
C LYS A 457 0.60 7.42 -18.08
N THR A 458 -0.21 8.42 -17.76
CA THR A 458 0.00 9.82 -18.13
C THR A 458 0.50 10.60 -16.92
N THR A 459 1.50 11.46 -17.15
CA THR A 459 1.92 12.47 -16.18
C THR A 459 1.14 13.76 -16.45
N PHE A 460 0.25 14.12 -15.53
CA PHE A 460 -0.53 15.36 -15.54
C PHE A 460 0.35 16.57 -15.25
N ARG A 461 -0.16 17.75 -15.59
CA ARG A 461 0.38 19.04 -15.17
C ARG A 461 -0.11 19.37 -13.76
N LEU A 462 0.38 20.49 -13.21
CA LEU A 462 -0.24 21.05 -12.00
C LEU A 462 -1.74 21.26 -12.22
N SER A 463 -2.54 21.09 -11.18
CA SER A 463 -4.00 21.06 -11.27
C SER A 463 -4.62 22.24 -12.03
N ASN A 464 -4.16 23.47 -11.77
CA ASN A 464 -4.66 24.66 -12.44
C ASN A 464 -4.11 24.85 -13.87
N LEU A 465 -3.30 23.92 -14.37
CA LEU A 465 -2.63 23.94 -15.68
C LEU A 465 -2.91 22.70 -16.53
N ASP A 466 -3.71 21.74 -16.03
CA ASP A 466 -4.04 20.50 -16.73
C ASP A 466 -5.44 20.57 -17.34
N GLU A 467 -5.58 20.01 -18.55
CA GLU A 467 -6.83 20.00 -19.29
C GLU A 467 -7.85 19.00 -18.74
N ASN A 468 -7.42 18.02 -17.94
CA ASN A 468 -8.28 16.98 -17.36
C ASN A 468 -8.71 17.28 -15.92
N ILE A 469 -8.19 18.36 -15.31
CA ILE A 469 -8.47 18.70 -13.92
C ILE A 469 -9.36 19.94 -13.89
N TYR A 470 -10.56 19.77 -13.32
CA TYR A 470 -11.60 20.80 -13.29
C TYR A 470 -11.90 21.17 -11.85
N ASN A 471 -12.12 22.46 -11.62
CA ASN A 471 -12.52 23.03 -10.35
C ASN A 471 -13.95 23.55 -10.45
N PHE A 472 -14.81 23.10 -9.55
CA PHE A 472 -16.22 23.48 -9.47
C PHE A 472 -16.47 24.28 -8.20
N GLY A 473 -16.85 25.56 -8.36
CA GLY A 473 -17.14 26.46 -7.25
C GLY A 473 -18.62 26.47 -6.89
N PHE A 474 -18.91 26.31 -5.60
CA PHE A 474 -20.26 26.28 -5.05
C PHE A 474 -20.46 27.32 -3.97
N ARG A 475 -21.66 27.91 -3.96
CA ARG A 475 -22.19 28.70 -2.85
C ARG A 475 -23.62 28.29 -2.55
N SER A 476 -24.19 28.86 -1.48
CA SER A 476 -25.62 28.69 -1.19
C SER A 476 -26.46 29.29 -2.32
N LYS A 477 -27.50 28.57 -2.75
CA LYS A 477 -28.53 29.09 -3.67
C LYS A 477 -29.45 30.10 -3.00
N GLU A 478 -29.53 30.08 -1.67
CA GLU A 478 -30.24 31.11 -0.90
C GLU A 478 -29.38 32.37 -0.82
N HIS A 479 -29.78 33.42 -1.55
CA HIS A 479 -29.06 34.68 -1.61
C HIS A 479 -28.81 35.29 -0.22
N GLY A 480 -27.57 35.70 0.02
CA GLY A 480 -27.14 36.31 1.28
C GLY A 480 -26.91 35.31 2.43
N LYS A 481 -27.03 34.00 2.18
CA LYS A 481 -26.73 32.96 3.16
C LYS A 481 -25.37 32.31 2.90
N ASN A 482 -24.69 31.97 3.99
CA ASN A 482 -23.47 31.17 3.97
C ASN A 482 -23.82 29.68 3.81
N LEU A 483 -22.86 28.86 3.39
CA LEU A 483 -23.09 27.46 2.99
C LEU A 483 -23.59 26.55 4.09
N LEU A 484 -23.15 26.76 5.34
CA LEU A 484 -23.49 25.88 6.44
C LEU A 484 -25.01 25.91 6.68
N ASN A 485 -25.63 24.74 6.67
CA ASN A 485 -27.07 24.48 6.69
C ASN A 485 -27.88 24.97 5.47
N HIS A 486 -27.23 25.59 4.47
CA HIS A 486 -27.85 26.06 3.21
C HIS A 486 -27.18 25.43 1.98
N GLY A 487 -27.08 24.10 1.99
CA GLY A 487 -26.49 23.28 0.92
C GLY A 487 -25.28 22.47 1.36
N LEU A 488 -24.65 22.83 2.48
CA LEU A 488 -23.65 22.03 3.16
C LEU A 488 -24.06 21.76 4.61
N LYS A 489 -23.94 20.53 5.10
CA LYS A 489 -24.20 20.22 6.52
C LYS A 489 -23.09 19.34 7.11
N LYS A 490 -22.61 19.66 8.32
CA LYS A 490 -21.75 18.73 9.08
C LYS A 490 -22.61 17.57 9.62
N ILE A 491 -22.16 16.35 9.41
CA ILE A 491 -22.91 15.14 9.79
C ILE A 491 -22.24 14.44 10.98
N PHE A 492 -20.95 14.18 10.90
CA PHE A 492 -20.21 13.42 11.90
C PHE A 492 -18.78 13.93 12.03
N ASP A 493 -18.23 13.86 13.24
CA ASP A 493 -16.80 14.04 13.50
C ASP A 493 -16.30 13.09 14.59
N GLY A 494 -15.00 12.79 14.54
CA GLY A 494 -14.31 11.88 15.44
C GLY A 494 -13.90 12.47 16.79
N ARG A 495 -14.50 13.58 17.25
CA ARG A 495 -14.23 14.15 18.59
C ARG A 495 -15.00 13.40 19.66
N ASP A 496 -14.37 13.16 20.81
CA ASP A 496 -14.95 12.50 21.98
C ASP A 496 -15.67 11.19 21.61
N PHE A 497 -15.07 10.43 20.69
CA PHE A 497 -15.65 9.22 20.13
C PHE A 497 -15.53 8.02 21.10
N LEU A 498 -14.67 8.12 22.11
CA LEU A 498 -14.51 7.13 23.18
C LEU A 498 -15.16 7.60 24.48
N LYS A 499 -15.66 6.64 25.26
CA LYS A 499 -16.35 6.89 26.55
C LYS A 499 -15.43 7.48 27.62
N THR A 500 -14.16 7.09 27.59
CA THR A 500 -13.16 7.49 28.59
C THR A 500 -12.34 8.68 28.09
N LYS A 501 -12.14 9.68 28.95
CA LYS A 501 -11.26 10.82 28.62
C LYS A 501 -9.79 10.41 28.70
N PRO A 502 -8.90 10.98 27.86
CA PRO A 502 -7.47 10.69 27.92
C PRO A 502 -6.86 10.90 29.31
N ALA A 503 -7.29 11.96 30.02
CA ALA A 503 -6.79 12.32 31.34
C ALA A 503 -6.99 11.23 32.41
N GLU A 504 -7.96 10.33 32.23
CA GLU A 504 -8.22 9.24 33.18
C GLU A 504 -7.10 8.20 33.24
N TYR A 505 -6.29 8.10 32.17
CA TYR A 505 -5.14 7.20 32.12
C TYR A 505 -3.86 7.82 32.66
N LEU A 506 -3.83 9.13 32.89
CA LEU A 506 -2.59 9.87 33.12
C LEU A 506 -2.23 9.99 34.60
N ILE A 507 -0.94 10.15 34.88
CA ILE A 507 -0.43 10.53 36.21
C ILE A 507 -1.09 11.82 36.72
N ASN A 508 -1.22 11.98 38.04
CA ASN A 508 -1.98 13.08 38.66
C ASN A 508 -1.64 14.48 38.12
N SER A 509 -0.36 14.79 37.91
CA SER A 509 0.08 16.09 37.38
C SER A 509 -0.43 16.34 35.95
N GLN A 510 -0.44 15.32 35.11
CA GLN A 510 -0.94 15.39 33.74
C GLN A 510 -2.47 15.26 33.68
N LYS A 511 -3.08 14.48 34.58
CA LYS A 511 -4.53 14.37 34.73
C LYS A 511 -5.16 15.73 35.01
N GLU A 512 -4.59 16.51 35.93
CA GLU A 512 -5.04 17.89 36.19
C GLU A 512 -4.80 18.80 34.98
N LYS A 513 -3.60 18.73 34.37
CA LYS A 513 -3.24 19.52 33.18
C LYS A 513 -4.19 19.28 31.99
N TYR A 514 -4.67 18.05 31.81
CA TYR A 514 -5.45 17.62 30.65
C TYR A 514 -6.91 17.28 31.00
N LYS A 515 -7.42 17.67 32.16
CA LYS A 515 -8.78 17.32 32.65
C LYS A 515 -9.92 17.67 31.68
N ASP A 516 -9.74 18.74 30.92
CA ASP A 516 -10.73 19.27 29.96
C ASP A 516 -10.43 18.87 28.50
N VAL A 517 -9.39 18.05 28.27
CA VAL A 517 -8.97 17.60 26.95
C VAL A 517 -9.73 16.34 26.55
N GLY A 518 -10.30 16.36 25.34
CA GLY A 518 -11.03 15.23 24.75
C GLY A 518 -10.12 14.24 24.04
N ASN A 519 -10.68 13.09 23.64
CA ASN A 519 -10.05 12.20 22.66
C ASN A 519 -10.50 12.56 21.25
N PHE A 520 -9.66 12.33 20.24
CA PHE A 520 -10.14 12.39 18.86
C PHE A 520 -9.45 11.39 17.95
N THR A 521 -10.11 11.13 16.84
CA THR A 521 -9.55 10.53 15.64
C THR A 521 -9.84 11.46 14.47
N ASP A 522 -8.87 11.69 13.59
CA ASP A 522 -8.93 12.77 12.61
C ASP A 522 -9.79 12.43 11.38
N PHE A 523 -11.11 12.35 11.59
CA PHE A 523 -12.10 11.96 10.60
C PHE A 523 -13.39 12.75 10.79
N ALA A 524 -13.99 13.18 9.69
CA ALA A 524 -15.28 13.86 9.66
C ALA A 524 -16.04 13.58 8.36
N VAL A 525 -17.35 13.77 8.42
CA VAL A 525 -18.28 13.61 7.31
C VAL A 525 -19.18 14.84 7.19
N PHE A 526 -19.34 15.33 5.97
CA PHE A 526 -20.27 16.41 5.64
C PHE A 526 -21.16 16.03 4.46
N GLU A 527 -22.36 16.60 4.42
CA GLU A 527 -23.32 16.48 3.34
C GLU A 527 -23.21 17.67 2.38
N LEU A 528 -23.35 17.40 1.09
CA LEU A 528 -23.66 18.39 0.07
C LEU A 528 -25.01 18.06 -0.57
N ASP A 529 -25.87 19.07 -0.66
CA ASP A 529 -27.20 19.00 -1.28
C ASP A 529 -27.21 19.85 -2.56
N PHE A 530 -27.02 19.20 -3.71
CA PHE A 530 -26.93 19.87 -5.02
C PHE A 530 -28.21 20.63 -5.40
N GLU A 531 -29.35 20.37 -4.77
CA GLU A 531 -30.57 21.16 -5.01
C GLU A 531 -30.51 22.54 -4.34
N LYS A 532 -29.69 22.67 -3.30
CA LYS A 532 -29.47 23.89 -2.51
C LYS A 532 -28.17 24.62 -2.85
N LEU A 533 -27.33 24.03 -3.70
CA LEU A 533 -26.09 24.64 -4.15
C LEU A 533 -26.30 25.40 -5.47
N GLU A 534 -25.66 26.56 -5.57
CA GLU A 534 -25.49 27.29 -6.83
C GLU A 534 -24.08 27.05 -7.36
N LEU A 535 -23.98 26.64 -8.63
CA LEU A 535 -22.71 26.56 -9.35
C LEU A 535 -22.27 27.96 -9.76
N VAL A 536 -21.21 28.47 -9.14
CA VAL A 536 -20.72 29.83 -9.37
C VAL A 536 -19.91 29.91 -10.65
N ASN A 537 -18.98 28.97 -10.81
CA ASN A 537 -18.04 28.90 -11.92
C ASN A 537 -17.42 27.51 -12.00
N VAL A 538 -16.92 27.21 -13.20
CA VAL A 538 -16.08 26.04 -13.46
C VAL A 538 -14.87 26.49 -14.24
N TRP A 539 -13.69 26.08 -13.80
CA TRP A 539 -12.46 26.35 -14.54
C TRP A 539 -11.57 25.13 -14.60
N LYS A 540 -10.73 25.09 -15.63
CA LYS A 540 -9.58 24.19 -15.80
C LYS A 540 -8.39 25.05 -16.27
N ASN A 541 -7.24 24.45 -16.57
CA ASN A 541 -6.05 25.09 -17.17
C ASN A 541 -6.22 26.60 -17.47
N PHE A 542 -5.82 27.50 -16.57
CA PHE A 542 -6.06 28.94 -16.76
C PHE A 542 -5.18 29.55 -17.87
N LEU A 543 -4.17 28.82 -18.34
CA LEU A 543 -3.37 29.18 -19.52
C LEU A 543 -4.00 28.67 -20.83
N GLY A 544 -5.10 27.93 -20.74
CA GLY A 544 -5.86 27.46 -21.89
C GLY A 544 -6.78 28.53 -22.47
N GLU A 545 -7.60 28.13 -23.44
CA GLU A 545 -8.60 29.00 -24.07
C GLU A 545 -9.56 29.59 -23.03
N ASN A 546 -10.02 30.83 -23.27
CA ASN A 546 -10.95 31.56 -22.37
C ASN A 546 -10.48 31.65 -20.92
N ASN A 547 -9.16 31.72 -20.67
CA ASN A 547 -8.56 31.68 -19.34
C ASN A 547 -9.00 30.45 -18.53
N GLY A 548 -9.33 29.36 -19.21
CA GLY A 548 -9.76 28.11 -18.60
C GLY A 548 -11.22 28.06 -18.15
N LEU A 549 -12.01 29.12 -18.35
CA LEU A 549 -13.43 29.15 -17.95
C LEU A 549 -14.26 28.16 -18.77
N VAL A 550 -15.09 27.36 -18.09
CA VAL A 550 -15.95 26.34 -18.71
C VAL A 550 -17.42 26.67 -18.46
N THR A 551 -18.13 27.05 -19.52
CA THR A 551 -19.57 27.42 -19.46
C THR A 551 -20.52 26.26 -19.72
N LYS A 552 -20.01 25.10 -20.17
CA LYS A 552 -20.80 23.91 -20.55
C LYS A 552 -21.78 23.46 -19.44
N TYR A 553 -21.41 23.64 -18.17
CA TYR A 553 -22.17 23.11 -17.03
C TYR A 553 -23.16 24.12 -16.42
N ASN A 554 -23.19 25.37 -16.91
CA ASN A 554 -23.95 26.46 -16.27
C ASN A 554 -25.47 26.20 -16.22
N ASN A 555 -26.00 25.45 -17.20
CA ASN A 555 -27.44 25.16 -17.30
C ASN A 555 -27.81 23.76 -16.80
N TYR A 556 -26.87 23.04 -16.18
CA TYR A 556 -27.13 21.69 -15.67
C TYR A 556 -28.08 21.77 -14.48
N ASN A 557 -29.07 20.88 -14.45
CA ASN A 557 -29.90 20.72 -13.26
C ASN A 557 -29.10 20.02 -12.13
N PRO A 558 -29.61 20.01 -10.89
CA PRO A 558 -28.92 19.38 -9.75
C PRO A 558 -28.50 17.92 -9.97
N GLN A 559 -29.35 17.12 -10.63
CA GLN A 559 -29.08 15.71 -10.90
C GLN A 559 -27.95 15.52 -11.91
N GLU A 560 -27.95 16.32 -12.98
CA GLU A 560 -26.89 16.31 -13.99
C GLU A 560 -25.56 16.78 -13.40
N LEU A 561 -25.59 17.83 -12.58
CA LEU A 561 -24.40 18.37 -11.93
C LEU A 561 -23.80 17.39 -10.93
N ALA A 562 -24.63 16.80 -10.05
CA ALA A 562 -24.21 15.74 -9.15
C ALA A 562 -23.61 14.56 -9.93
N LYS A 563 -24.26 14.14 -11.02
CA LYS A 563 -23.77 13.03 -11.87
C LYS A 563 -22.42 13.31 -12.49
N VAL A 564 -22.19 14.52 -13.00
CA VAL A 564 -20.88 14.92 -13.51
C VAL A 564 -19.87 14.88 -12.38
N ILE A 565 -20.06 15.62 -11.30
CA ILE A 565 -19.06 15.76 -10.22
C ILE A 565 -18.69 14.42 -9.63
N THR A 566 -19.67 13.54 -9.44
CA THR A 566 -19.46 12.22 -8.82
C THR A 566 -19.10 11.12 -9.82
N SER A 567 -18.78 11.45 -11.08
CA SER A 567 -18.36 10.45 -12.09
C SER A 567 -19.39 9.33 -12.28
N ASN A 568 -20.68 9.68 -12.23
CA ASN A 568 -21.81 8.75 -12.29
C ASN A 568 -21.73 7.61 -11.25
N TYR A 569 -21.08 7.84 -10.11
CA TYR A 569 -20.80 6.83 -9.07
C TYR A 569 -22.02 6.05 -8.60
N ALA A 570 -23.19 6.69 -8.46
CA ALA A 570 -24.39 6.02 -7.94
C ALA A 570 -24.85 4.85 -8.83
N ASN A 571 -24.63 4.96 -10.15
CA ASN A 571 -24.95 3.94 -11.15
C ASN A 571 -23.82 2.93 -11.38
N ASN A 572 -22.59 3.27 -11.00
CA ASN A 572 -21.41 2.43 -11.18
C ASN A 572 -21.16 1.55 -9.93
N LYS A 573 -22.02 0.56 -9.68
CA LYS A 573 -21.98 -0.28 -8.46
C LYS A 573 -20.64 -0.95 -8.19
N ASN A 574 -19.93 -1.38 -9.24
CA ASN A 574 -18.60 -1.99 -9.10
C ASN A 574 -17.52 -1.02 -8.60
N ASN A 575 -17.75 0.29 -8.76
CA ASN A 575 -16.83 1.32 -8.30
C ASN A 575 -17.14 1.80 -6.89
N GLN A 576 -18.23 1.35 -6.29
CA GLN A 576 -18.63 1.80 -4.96
C GLN A 576 -17.68 1.27 -3.89
N ILE A 577 -17.31 2.15 -2.97
CA ILE A 577 -16.49 1.82 -1.81
C ILE A 577 -17.18 0.80 -0.93
N LYS A 578 -16.35 0.03 -0.24
CA LYS A 578 -16.73 -0.85 0.86
C LYS A 578 -15.86 -0.50 2.07
N PHE A 579 -16.01 -1.21 3.17
CA PHE A 579 -15.15 -1.06 4.34
C PHE A 579 -14.48 -2.37 4.67
N LEU A 580 -13.24 -2.29 5.13
CA LEU A 580 -12.53 -3.43 5.65
C LEU A 580 -13.19 -3.86 6.98
N SER A 581 -13.75 -5.06 7.01
CA SER A 581 -14.54 -5.55 8.16
C SER A 581 -13.70 -5.99 9.36
N LYS A 582 -12.39 -6.21 9.14
CA LYS A 582 -11.42 -6.57 10.17
C LYS A 582 -10.18 -5.70 10.02
N SER A 583 -9.79 -5.02 11.09
CA SER A 583 -8.57 -4.19 11.04
C SER A 583 -7.33 -5.04 10.73
N TYR A 584 -6.30 -4.42 10.14
CA TYR A 584 -5.01 -5.10 9.95
C TYR A 584 -4.28 -5.42 11.26
N LEU A 585 -4.70 -4.86 12.40
CA LEU A 585 -4.21 -5.32 13.70
C LEU A 585 -4.73 -6.74 13.99
N SER A 586 -6.03 -6.96 13.76
CA SER A 586 -6.70 -8.25 13.98
C SER A 586 -6.31 -9.33 12.96
N ASP A 587 -6.15 -8.96 11.68
CA ASP A 587 -5.70 -9.87 10.60
C ASP A 587 -4.49 -9.31 9.84
N TYR A 588 -3.37 -9.24 10.56
CA TYR A 588 -2.12 -8.73 10.00
C TYR A 588 -1.55 -9.59 8.86
N SER A 589 -1.94 -10.87 8.78
CA SER A 589 -1.48 -11.81 7.75
C SER A 589 -1.79 -11.34 6.33
N LYS A 590 -2.84 -10.52 6.16
CA LYS A 590 -3.24 -9.92 4.89
C LYS A 590 -2.28 -8.84 4.41
N ILE A 591 -1.58 -8.17 5.32
CA ILE A 591 -0.69 -7.05 4.99
C ILE A 591 0.79 -7.35 5.30
N ASP A 592 1.09 -8.54 5.82
CA ASP A 592 2.43 -9.01 6.16
C ASP A 592 3.22 -9.49 4.93
N VAL A 593 3.68 -8.52 4.14
CA VAL A 593 4.32 -8.76 2.85
C VAL A 593 5.78 -9.19 2.98
N PRO A 594 6.22 -10.23 2.25
CA PRO A 594 7.61 -10.70 2.30
C PRO A 594 8.54 -9.67 1.67
N LEU A 595 9.70 -9.43 2.31
CA LEU A 595 10.72 -8.52 1.79
C LEU A 595 11.51 -9.12 0.62
N LYS A 596 11.48 -10.45 0.47
CA LYS A 596 12.10 -11.21 -0.62
C LYS A 596 11.19 -12.35 -1.03
N TYR A 597 11.12 -12.63 -2.33
CA TYR A 597 10.37 -13.74 -2.90
C TYR A 597 11.29 -14.58 -3.78
N ARG A 598 10.90 -15.84 -4.01
CA ARG A 598 11.60 -16.72 -4.94
C ARG A 598 11.28 -16.28 -6.36
N GLN A 599 12.25 -16.41 -7.26
CA GLN A 599 12.09 -16.00 -8.66
C GLN A 599 10.88 -16.66 -9.34
N GLU A 600 10.58 -17.92 -8.98
CA GLU A 600 9.40 -18.66 -9.45
C GLU A 600 8.06 -18.01 -9.06
N ASP A 601 8.02 -17.27 -7.95
CA ASP A 601 6.83 -16.60 -7.44
C ASP A 601 6.71 -15.15 -7.95
N ALA A 602 7.64 -14.66 -8.78
CA ALA A 602 7.77 -13.25 -9.16
C ALA A 602 6.48 -12.61 -9.71
N LYS A 603 5.63 -13.40 -10.38
CA LYS A 603 4.36 -12.95 -11.00
C LYS A 603 3.12 -13.14 -10.11
N THR A 604 3.26 -13.77 -8.95
CA THR A 604 2.11 -14.25 -8.15
C THR A 604 2.22 -14.02 -6.66
N TRP A 605 3.42 -13.80 -6.10
CA TRP A 605 3.63 -13.72 -4.65
C TRP A 605 2.74 -12.69 -3.95
N PHE A 606 2.42 -11.59 -4.64
CA PHE A 606 1.64 -10.47 -4.10
C PHE A 606 0.14 -10.77 -4.02
N LYS A 607 -0.37 -11.73 -4.81
CA LYS A 607 -1.82 -12.01 -4.93
C LYS A 607 -2.50 -12.48 -3.64
N LYS A 608 -1.72 -12.93 -2.65
CA LYS A 608 -2.23 -13.38 -1.34
C LYS A 608 -2.32 -12.27 -0.30
N TYR A 609 -1.79 -11.09 -0.62
CA TYR A 609 -1.76 -9.93 0.28
C TYR A 609 -2.70 -8.84 -0.22
N ASP A 610 -3.14 -8.01 0.71
CA ASP A 610 -3.80 -6.76 0.39
C ASP A 610 -2.75 -5.72 0.00
N GLU A 611 -3.08 -4.93 -1.01
CA GLU A 611 -2.28 -3.81 -1.50
C GLU A 611 -3.02 -2.52 -1.18
N LEU A 612 -2.30 -1.48 -0.75
CA LEU A 612 -2.85 -0.20 -0.34
C LEU A 612 -2.68 0.85 -1.43
N PHE A 613 -3.76 1.55 -1.70
CA PHE A 613 -3.87 2.66 -2.62
C PHE A 613 -4.25 3.90 -1.80
N ALA A 614 -3.45 4.94 -1.93
CA ALA A 614 -3.72 6.24 -1.35
C ALA A 614 -3.52 7.28 -2.44
N LEU A 615 -4.54 8.12 -2.66
CA LEU A 615 -4.52 9.21 -3.61
C LEU A 615 -5.04 10.49 -2.96
N GLY A 616 -4.24 11.56 -3.04
CA GLY A 616 -4.56 12.86 -2.48
C GLY A 616 -4.20 14.03 -3.37
N TRP A 617 -4.56 15.22 -2.89
CA TRP A 617 -4.31 16.48 -3.57
C TRP A 617 -3.50 17.45 -2.70
N PRO A 618 -2.21 17.18 -2.43
CA PRO A 618 -1.32 18.13 -1.78
C PRO A 618 -1.11 19.38 -2.63
N ASN A 619 -0.82 20.49 -1.97
CA ASN A 619 -0.31 21.66 -2.65
C ASN A 619 1.07 21.38 -3.25
N SER A 620 1.40 22.10 -4.31
CA SER A 620 2.55 21.80 -5.18
C SER A 620 3.89 22.26 -4.63
N THR A 621 3.96 22.92 -3.46
CA THR A 621 5.23 23.45 -2.92
C THR A 621 6.31 22.39 -2.66
N GLU A 622 5.95 21.11 -2.55
CA GLU A 622 6.90 20.00 -2.41
C GLU A 622 6.88 19.02 -3.60
N ASP A 623 6.27 19.40 -4.72
CA ASP A 623 6.45 18.70 -6.00
C ASP A 623 7.83 19.06 -6.55
N PHE A 624 8.85 18.29 -6.17
CA PHE A 624 10.24 18.47 -6.60
C PHE A 624 10.59 17.71 -7.88
N PHE A 625 9.58 17.20 -8.62
CA PHE A 625 9.78 16.36 -9.80
C PHE A 625 9.85 17.18 -11.11
N PHE A 626 9.77 18.50 -11.01
CA PHE A 626 9.97 19.40 -12.14
C PHE A 626 11.40 19.33 -12.67
N LYS A 627 11.53 19.29 -14.00
CA LYS A 627 12.80 19.41 -14.69
C LYS A 627 12.96 20.84 -15.21
N ALA A 628 14.06 21.49 -14.83
CA ALA A 628 14.41 22.80 -15.37
C ALA A 628 14.42 22.76 -16.90
N TYR A 629 14.03 23.87 -17.54
CA TYR A 629 13.88 24.06 -18.99
C TYR A 629 12.74 23.27 -19.65
N VAL A 630 12.32 22.15 -19.06
CA VAL A 630 11.20 21.33 -19.57
C VAL A 630 9.88 21.79 -18.98
N ASP A 631 9.86 22.08 -17.68
CA ASP A 631 8.64 22.42 -16.94
C ASP A 631 8.62 23.87 -16.42
N ASP A 632 9.43 24.77 -16.99
CA ASP A 632 9.56 26.16 -16.52
C ASP A 632 8.23 26.93 -16.55
N ASP A 633 7.34 26.57 -17.48
CA ASP A 633 5.98 27.12 -17.61
C ASP A 633 5.09 26.77 -16.42
N GLN A 634 5.36 25.66 -15.72
CA GLN A 634 4.65 25.21 -14.52
C GLN A 634 5.37 25.61 -13.23
N LEU A 635 6.71 25.67 -13.26
CA LEU A 635 7.54 25.86 -12.07
C LEU A 635 7.19 27.15 -11.31
N LYS A 636 6.86 28.23 -12.04
CA LYS A 636 6.41 29.50 -11.45
C LYS A 636 5.05 29.43 -10.72
N TYR A 637 4.27 28.39 -11.00
CA TYR A 637 2.96 28.13 -10.37
C TYR A 637 3.02 27.02 -9.31
N ARG A 638 4.23 26.60 -8.91
CA ARG A 638 4.47 25.67 -7.81
C ARG A 638 4.28 26.39 -6.46
N THR A 639 3.02 26.59 -6.06
CA THR A 639 2.63 27.41 -4.92
C THR A 639 1.69 26.67 -3.95
N ARG A 640 1.34 27.33 -2.83
CA ARG A 640 0.38 26.82 -1.84
C ARG A 640 -1.07 26.80 -2.36
N ASP A 641 -1.37 27.58 -3.41
CA ASP A 641 -2.71 27.71 -4.00
C ASP A 641 -2.90 26.82 -5.25
N ASN A 642 -1.89 26.03 -5.61
CA ASN A 642 -1.93 25.10 -6.73
C ASN A 642 -1.56 23.70 -6.24
N PHE A 643 -2.20 22.68 -6.79
CA PHE A 643 -2.14 21.31 -6.28
C PHE A 643 -1.56 20.34 -7.31
N SER A 644 -1.00 19.24 -6.79
CA SER A 644 -0.56 18.08 -7.58
C SER A 644 -1.37 16.86 -7.15
N LEU A 645 -1.86 16.07 -8.10
CA LEU A 645 -2.33 14.72 -7.79
C LEU A 645 -1.15 13.93 -7.21
N TRP A 646 -1.35 13.16 -6.14
CA TRP A 646 -0.26 12.41 -5.50
C TRP A 646 -0.73 11.03 -5.09
N THR A 647 0.09 10.02 -5.35
CA THR A 647 -0.21 8.63 -4.98
C THR A 647 0.88 8.02 -4.12
N ASN A 648 0.58 6.94 -3.41
CA ASN A 648 1.57 6.15 -2.69
C ASN A 648 2.34 5.14 -3.59
N SER A 649 2.30 5.32 -4.92
CA SER A 649 2.98 4.43 -5.85
C SER A 649 4.49 4.73 -5.95
N ASP A 650 5.19 3.96 -6.78
CA ASP A 650 6.64 4.07 -6.94
C ASP A 650 7.01 5.33 -7.74
N TYR A 651 7.70 6.27 -7.10
CA TYR A 651 8.11 7.53 -7.73
C TYR A 651 8.91 7.35 -9.03
N ARG A 652 9.59 6.22 -9.21
CA ARG A 652 10.39 5.92 -10.42
C ARG A 652 9.52 5.78 -11.68
N PHE A 653 8.22 5.61 -11.53
CA PHE A 653 7.26 5.60 -12.64
C PHE A 653 7.06 6.97 -13.26
N PHE A 654 7.38 8.06 -12.54
CA PHE A 654 7.23 9.43 -13.03
C PHE A 654 7.93 9.62 -14.39
N ASN A 655 7.16 9.99 -15.42
CA ASN A 655 7.63 10.14 -16.81
C ASN A 655 8.29 8.90 -17.46
N ASN A 656 8.12 7.70 -16.89
CA ASN A 656 8.75 6.47 -17.38
C ASN A 656 7.74 5.34 -17.69
N LEU A 657 6.43 5.62 -17.68
CA LEU A 657 5.39 4.63 -18.01
C LEU A 657 4.94 4.63 -19.47
N THR A 658 5.14 5.75 -20.17
CA THR A 658 4.82 5.87 -21.60
C THR A 658 5.86 5.12 -22.44
N GLN A 659 5.40 4.20 -23.28
CA GLN A 659 6.25 3.51 -24.25
C GLN A 659 6.46 4.40 -25.48
N GLN A 660 7.71 4.45 -25.98
CA GLN A 660 7.92 4.82 -27.37
C GLN A 660 7.37 3.70 -28.27
N GLU A 661 6.87 4.04 -29.45
CA GLU A 661 6.33 3.08 -30.40
C GLU A 661 7.38 1.99 -30.71
N GLY A 662 7.03 0.71 -30.49
CA GLY A 662 7.95 -0.44 -30.61
C GLY A 662 8.90 -0.69 -29.44
N GLY A 663 8.89 0.16 -28.40
CA GLY A 663 9.74 0.02 -27.21
C GLY A 663 9.21 -0.98 -26.17
N GLN A 664 10.12 -1.66 -25.46
CA GLN A 664 9.76 -2.44 -24.27
C GLN A 664 9.38 -1.51 -23.12
N PRO A 665 8.38 -1.86 -22.29
CA PRO A 665 8.03 -1.06 -21.12
C PRO A 665 9.22 -1.00 -20.15
N ALA A 666 9.48 0.18 -19.58
CA ALA A 666 10.53 0.36 -18.57
C ALA A 666 10.31 -0.50 -17.31
N PHE A 667 9.07 -0.94 -17.05
CA PHE A 667 8.69 -1.74 -15.91
C PHE A 667 7.70 -2.84 -16.32
N PRO A 668 7.80 -4.05 -15.73
CA PRO A 668 6.84 -5.12 -15.99
C PRO A 668 5.44 -4.75 -15.45
N PRO A 669 4.33 -5.14 -16.12
CA PRO A 669 2.97 -4.87 -15.67
C PRO A 669 2.69 -5.34 -14.25
N GLU A 670 3.26 -6.48 -13.83
CA GLU A 670 3.13 -7.03 -12.49
C GLU A 670 3.67 -6.09 -11.40
N ARG A 671 4.45 -5.07 -11.77
CA ARG A 671 4.92 -4.02 -10.88
C ARG A 671 4.08 -2.74 -10.97
N THR A 672 3.69 -2.32 -12.18
CA THR A 672 2.97 -1.05 -12.39
C THR A 672 1.50 -1.12 -12.03
N GLU A 673 0.88 -2.31 -12.09
CA GLU A 673 -0.54 -2.53 -11.78
C GLU A 673 -0.83 -2.68 -10.27
N ARG A 674 0.19 -2.57 -9.41
CA ARG A 674 0.05 -2.78 -7.97
C ARG A 674 -0.08 -1.49 -7.17
N GLY A 675 -0.66 -1.61 -5.98
CA GLY A 675 -0.56 -0.64 -4.90
C GLY A 675 0.74 -0.79 -4.11
N ASN A 676 0.76 -0.20 -2.92
CA ASN A 676 1.87 -0.29 -1.97
C ASN A 676 1.43 -1.00 -0.68
N TYR A 677 2.20 -0.88 0.41
CA TYR A 677 1.93 -1.60 1.66
C TYR A 677 2.07 -0.66 2.87
N LEU A 678 2.24 -1.23 4.07
CA LEU A 678 2.56 -0.46 5.27
C LEU A 678 4.07 -0.18 5.41
N SER A 679 4.39 0.96 5.99
CA SER A 679 5.75 1.42 6.22
C SER A 679 6.41 0.62 7.34
N TYR A 680 7.73 0.46 7.21
CA TYR A 680 8.58 -0.15 8.22
C TYR A 680 9.26 0.89 9.12
N ALA A 681 8.77 2.14 9.19
CA ALA A 681 9.32 3.17 10.09
C ALA A 681 9.30 2.71 11.56
N ILE A 682 10.48 2.67 12.18
CA ILE A 682 10.68 2.14 13.55
C ILE A 682 10.25 3.13 14.62
N GLY A 683 10.37 4.43 14.34
CA GLY A 683 10.04 5.49 15.29
C GLY A 683 8.58 5.50 15.75
N PHE A 684 7.67 4.87 15.01
CA PHE A 684 6.24 4.76 15.35
C PHE A 684 5.85 3.38 15.90
N ARG A 685 6.79 2.43 15.97
CA ARG A 685 6.48 1.01 16.15
C ARG A 685 6.07 0.69 17.59
N SER A 686 4.81 0.91 17.94
CA SER A 686 4.24 0.40 19.20
C SER A 686 4.03 -1.11 19.16
N PHE A 687 3.56 -1.67 18.03
CA PHE A 687 3.49 -3.12 17.83
C PHE A 687 4.76 -3.68 17.17
N ILE A 688 5.67 -4.25 17.95
CA ILE A 688 7.03 -4.60 17.49
C ILE A 688 7.05 -5.62 16.33
N GLN A 689 6.05 -6.51 16.28
CA GLN A 689 5.95 -7.56 15.26
C GLN A 689 5.06 -7.17 14.06
N LYS A 690 4.47 -5.96 14.06
CA LYS A 690 3.49 -5.53 13.04
C LYS A 690 3.84 -4.17 12.41
N PRO A 691 4.85 -4.10 11.53
CA PRO A 691 4.72 -3.39 10.26
C PRO A 691 3.80 -2.20 10.10
N GLY A 692 4.07 -1.01 10.65
CA GLY A 692 3.23 0.16 10.37
C GLY A 692 1.81 0.10 10.93
N ILE A 693 1.57 -0.76 11.93
CA ILE A 693 0.41 -0.70 12.83
C ILE A 693 0.80 0.12 14.06
N VAL A 694 -0.03 1.09 14.43
CA VAL A 694 0.29 2.07 15.47
C VAL A 694 -0.91 2.27 16.39
N ASP A 695 -0.70 2.13 17.70
CA ASP A 695 -1.57 2.76 18.70
C ASP A 695 -1.19 4.24 18.81
N ALA A 696 -2.13 5.12 18.44
CA ALA A 696 -1.91 6.56 18.44
C ALA A 696 -1.63 7.12 19.84
N PHE A 697 -2.35 6.67 20.87
CA PHE A 697 -2.18 7.20 22.22
C PHE A 697 -0.81 6.84 22.81
N ILE A 698 -0.29 5.66 22.45
CA ILE A 698 1.05 5.22 22.85
C ILE A 698 2.13 5.98 22.06
N ALA A 699 2.06 5.95 20.73
CA ALA A 699 3.19 6.37 19.90
C ALA A 699 3.15 7.84 19.47
N VAL A 700 1.95 8.40 19.25
CA VAL A 700 1.73 9.74 18.71
C VAL A 700 0.45 10.41 19.27
N PRO A 701 0.35 10.62 20.60
CA PRO A 701 -0.84 11.21 21.22
C PRO A 701 -1.06 12.68 20.82
N GLN A 702 -0.02 13.33 20.28
CA GLN A 702 -0.08 14.67 19.71
C GLN A 702 0.88 14.78 18.52
N ILE A 703 0.56 15.64 17.56
CA ILE A 703 1.38 15.89 16.38
C ILE A 703 2.08 17.24 16.55
N GLY A 704 3.41 17.23 16.47
CA GLY A 704 4.22 18.41 16.75
C GLY A 704 4.18 18.85 18.22
N ASN A 705 4.21 20.17 18.44
CA ASN A 705 4.41 20.74 19.78
C ASN A 705 3.12 20.96 20.59
N ASN A 706 1.97 21.02 19.91
CA ASN A 706 0.70 21.38 20.54
C ASN A 706 -0.34 20.29 20.33
N LEU A 707 -1.28 20.18 21.27
CA LEU A 707 -2.49 19.39 21.06
C LEU A 707 -3.31 19.95 19.90
N TYR A 708 -4.06 19.08 19.22
CA TYR A 708 -5.05 19.53 18.27
C TYR A 708 -6.03 20.46 18.96
N THR A 709 -6.28 21.63 18.38
CA THR A 709 -7.23 22.62 18.87
C THR A 709 -8.25 22.87 17.78
N SER A 710 -9.50 22.51 18.03
CA SER A 710 -10.62 22.69 17.09
C SER A 710 -11.04 24.16 17.01
N SER A 711 -11.91 24.47 16.04
CA SER A 711 -12.42 25.82 15.82
C SER A 711 -13.20 26.41 17.00
N ASP A 712 -13.74 25.57 17.89
CA ASP A 712 -14.40 25.97 19.15
C ASP A 712 -13.44 26.06 20.35
N ASN A 713 -12.12 26.12 20.09
CA ASN A 713 -11.03 26.21 21.06
C ASN A 713 -10.89 25.04 22.05
N LYS A 714 -11.59 23.92 21.80
CA LYS A 714 -11.39 22.69 22.56
C LYS A 714 -10.13 21.96 22.11
N LYS A 715 -9.48 21.27 23.03
CA LYS A 715 -8.23 20.54 22.78
C LYS A 715 -8.45 19.05 22.82
N TYR A 716 -7.70 18.33 21.99
CA TYR A 716 -7.84 16.89 21.84
C TYR A 716 -6.49 16.16 21.78
N ILE A 717 -6.48 14.95 22.34
CA ILE A 717 -5.39 13.97 22.23
C ILE A 717 -5.77 12.89 21.22
N ASN A 718 -4.83 12.56 20.33
CA ASN A 718 -5.02 11.55 19.31
C ASN A 718 -5.10 10.15 19.94
N MET A 719 -6.15 9.40 19.61
CA MET A 719 -6.39 8.07 20.15
C MET A 719 -6.99 7.15 19.08
N GLY A 720 -6.72 5.86 19.21
CA GLY A 720 -7.24 4.83 18.32
C GLY A 720 -6.14 4.14 17.50
N LEU A 721 -6.59 3.33 16.56
CA LEU A 721 -5.71 2.55 15.69
C LEU A 721 -5.32 3.39 14.47
N GLU A 722 -4.03 3.40 14.15
CA GLU A 722 -3.49 4.06 12.97
C GLU A 722 -2.59 3.14 12.17
N TYR A 723 -2.47 3.47 10.89
CA TYR A 723 -1.60 2.83 9.92
C TYR A 723 -0.57 3.81 9.39
N LEU A 724 0.56 3.29 8.93
CA LEU A 724 1.59 4.04 8.23
C LEU A 724 1.61 3.66 6.75
N PRO A 725 0.98 4.43 5.84
CA PRO A 725 1.03 4.14 4.42
C PRO A 725 2.45 4.29 3.88
N LYS A 726 3.02 3.21 3.33
CA LYS A 726 4.35 3.24 2.73
C LYS A 726 4.36 4.18 1.53
N HIS A 727 5.39 5.02 1.48
CA HIS A 727 5.65 5.98 0.40
C HIS A 727 4.53 7.01 0.20
N PHE A 728 3.97 7.50 1.29
CA PHE A 728 3.02 8.60 1.25
C PHE A 728 3.35 9.61 2.35
N ALA A 729 4.09 10.65 1.97
CA ALA A 729 4.38 11.80 2.80
C ALA A 729 4.33 13.11 1.98
N PRO A 730 3.20 13.40 1.31
CA PRO A 730 3.06 14.62 0.53
C PRO A 730 2.84 15.87 1.41
N ALA A 731 2.93 17.05 0.80
CA ALA A 731 2.69 18.35 1.44
C ALA A 731 1.26 18.54 1.98
N GLY A 732 1.01 19.67 2.64
CA GLY A 732 -0.33 20.06 3.11
C GLY A 732 -1.37 20.08 1.99
N GLY A 733 -2.62 19.76 2.31
CA GLY A 733 -3.71 19.54 1.33
C GLY A 733 -3.98 18.06 1.05
N ALA A 734 -3.03 17.17 1.31
CA ALA A 734 -3.25 15.72 1.25
C ALA A 734 -4.09 15.17 2.42
N SER A 735 -4.23 15.94 3.51
CA SER A 735 -5.10 15.65 4.63
C SER A 735 -6.50 15.28 4.15
N GLY A 736 -6.93 14.06 4.47
CA GLY A 736 -8.24 13.51 4.12
C GLY A 736 -8.18 12.46 3.00
N THR A 737 -6.98 12.17 2.49
CA THR A 737 -6.75 11.08 1.54
C THR A 737 -7.29 9.76 2.09
N SER A 738 -8.18 9.12 1.33
CA SER A 738 -8.59 7.74 1.63
C SER A 738 -7.42 6.79 1.44
N VAL A 739 -7.28 5.82 2.33
CA VAL A 739 -6.44 4.64 2.10
C VAL A 739 -7.39 3.47 1.85
N ARG A 740 -7.21 2.80 0.72
CA ARG A 740 -8.07 1.71 0.23
C ARG A 740 -7.25 0.48 -0.10
N ASN A 741 -7.86 -0.69 -0.07
CA ASN A 741 -7.24 -1.88 -0.64
C ASN A 741 -7.62 -2.12 -2.11
N GLN A 742 -7.05 -3.14 -2.75
CA GLN A 742 -7.31 -3.53 -4.14
C GLN A 742 -8.77 -3.89 -4.45
N LYS A 743 -9.58 -4.18 -3.41
CA LYS A 743 -11.02 -4.47 -3.49
C LYS A 743 -11.88 -3.21 -3.33
N ASN A 744 -11.26 -2.03 -3.27
CA ASN A 744 -11.91 -0.75 -3.00
C ASN A 744 -12.58 -0.70 -1.60
N GLU A 745 -12.02 -1.43 -0.64
CA GLU A 745 -12.40 -1.34 0.77
C GLU A 745 -11.59 -0.24 1.43
N LEU A 746 -12.26 0.72 2.07
CA LEU A 746 -11.66 1.74 2.91
C LEU A 746 -11.08 1.12 4.16
N VAL A 747 -9.83 1.48 4.47
CA VAL A 747 -9.10 0.95 5.63
C VAL A 747 -8.76 2.07 6.62
N ALA A 748 -8.39 3.25 6.13
CA ALA A 748 -8.01 4.39 6.95
C ALA A 748 -8.12 5.71 6.19
N ILE A 749 -7.95 6.82 6.91
CA ILE A 749 -7.86 8.18 6.37
C ILE A 749 -6.57 8.86 6.80
N TYR A 750 -5.75 9.28 5.84
CA TYR A 750 -4.48 9.93 6.09
C TYR A 750 -4.66 11.34 6.65
N HIS A 751 -3.91 11.71 7.68
CA HIS A 751 -4.06 13.01 8.36
C HIS A 751 -2.76 13.76 8.67
N ALA A 752 -1.63 13.06 8.87
CA ALA A 752 -0.39 13.70 9.28
C ALA A 752 0.81 13.22 8.47
N LYS A 753 1.67 14.16 8.06
CA LYS A 753 2.92 13.91 7.32
C LYS A 753 4.12 13.97 8.26
N TYR A 754 5.04 13.01 8.10
CA TYR A 754 6.39 13.09 8.69
C TYR A 754 7.45 13.07 7.59
N ASP A 755 7.98 14.26 7.27
CA ASP A 755 8.92 14.39 6.15
C ASP A 755 10.19 13.55 6.33
N SER A 756 10.73 13.49 7.54
CA SER A 756 11.95 12.76 7.84
C SER A 756 11.77 11.24 7.68
N SER A 757 10.62 10.69 8.05
CA SER A 757 10.34 9.26 7.93
C SER A 757 9.82 8.85 6.56
N LYS A 758 9.40 9.83 5.74
CA LYS A 758 8.81 9.65 4.40
C LYS A 758 7.57 8.73 4.41
N THR A 759 6.84 8.78 5.52
CA THR A 759 5.50 8.20 5.72
C THR A 759 4.67 9.18 6.53
N GLY A 760 3.41 8.85 6.76
CA GLY A 760 2.55 9.59 7.67
C GLY A 760 1.59 8.68 8.42
N LEU A 761 0.63 9.29 9.12
CA LEU A 761 -0.38 8.60 9.91
C LEU A 761 -1.71 8.59 9.16
N ALA A 762 -2.35 7.43 9.15
CA ALA A 762 -3.71 7.26 8.67
C ALA A 762 -4.58 6.61 9.74
N ALA A 763 -5.63 7.30 10.17
CA ALA A 763 -6.56 6.84 11.19
C ALA A 763 -7.44 5.72 10.65
N ALA A 764 -7.41 4.55 11.29
CA ALA A 764 -8.23 3.41 10.91
C ALA A 764 -9.70 3.67 11.28
N PHE A 765 -10.61 3.29 10.38
CA PHE A 765 -12.05 3.46 10.62
C PHE A 765 -12.60 2.54 11.71
N ARG A 766 -11.87 1.46 12.02
CA ARG A 766 -12.30 0.39 12.92
C ARG A 766 -11.13 -0.17 13.70
N SER A 767 -11.39 -0.51 14.95
CA SER A 767 -10.50 -1.27 15.83
C SER A 767 -11.31 -2.31 16.60
N GLU A 768 -10.84 -3.55 16.62
CA GLU A 768 -11.38 -4.61 17.48
C GLU A 768 -10.93 -4.47 18.95
N GLY A 769 -10.03 -3.53 19.22
CA GLY A 769 -9.35 -3.33 20.50
C GLY A 769 -8.11 -4.21 20.65
N TYR A 770 -7.28 -3.91 21.65
CA TYR A 770 -6.12 -4.72 22.01
C TYR A 770 -5.87 -4.67 23.51
N ASP A 771 -5.89 -5.84 24.15
CA ASP A 771 -5.63 -5.99 25.57
C ASP A 771 -4.12 -6.10 25.82
N TYR A 772 -3.55 -5.09 26.49
CA TYR A 772 -2.14 -5.04 26.87
C TYR A 772 -1.86 -5.77 28.19
N GLN A 773 -2.84 -6.48 28.76
CA GLN A 773 -2.67 -7.31 29.96
C GLN A 773 -2.09 -6.53 31.15
N GLY A 774 -2.54 -5.28 31.28
CA GLY A 774 -2.12 -4.36 32.33
C GLY A 774 -0.74 -3.74 32.16
N LEU A 775 -0.06 -3.91 31.01
CA LEU A 775 1.24 -3.28 30.73
C LEU A 775 1.20 -1.75 30.89
N TYR A 776 0.07 -1.14 30.51
CA TYR A 776 -0.19 0.30 30.60
C TYR A 776 -1.24 0.64 31.67
N GLY A 777 -1.27 -0.14 32.75
CA GLY A 777 -2.30 -0.01 33.78
C GLY A 777 -3.69 -0.33 33.22
N ASN A 778 -4.63 0.62 33.31
CA ASN A 778 -6.00 0.43 32.83
C ASN A 778 -6.17 0.77 31.33
N TYR A 779 -5.11 1.24 30.65
CA TYR A 779 -5.21 1.57 29.23
C TYR A 779 -5.10 0.32 28.35
N ASN A 780 -6.05 0.20 27.43
CA ASN A 780 -6.07 -0.75 26.32
C ASN A 780 -6.40 0.01 25.03
N LEU A 781 -5.94 -0.48 23.88
CA LEU A 781 -6.36 0.09 22.60
C LEU A 781 -7.88 -0.11 22.50
N PRO A 782 -8.68 0.95 22.25
CA PRO A 782 -10.13 0.88 22.31
C PRO A 782 -10.72 0.13 21.12
N GLN A 783 -11.87 -0.51 21.36
CA GLN A 783 -12.73 -1.08 20.33
C GLN A 783 -13.76 -0.05 19.86
N TYR A 784 -13.78 0.23 18.57
CA TYR A 784 -14.68 1.21 17.94
C TYR A 784 -14.89 0.93 16.45
N ASP A 785 -15.98 1.45 15.90
CA ASP A 785 -16.22 1.54 14.46
C ASP A 785 -16.83 2.90 14.12
N LEU A 786 -16.07 3.76 13.44
CA LEU A 786 -16.48 5.14 13.13
C LEU A 786 -17.60 5.21 12.09
N ILE A 787 -17.88 4.11 11.38
CA ILE A 787 -18.87 4.06 10.31
C ILE A 787 -20.17 3.45 10.81
N TYR A 788 -20.10 2.23 11.34
CA TYR A 788 -21.26 1.44 11.75
C TYR A 788 -21.57 1.53 13.26
N GLY A 789 -20.58 1.89 14.08
CA GLY A 789 -20.71 1.94 15.54
C GLY A 789 -20.72 0.56 16.19
N GLY A 790 -21.15 0.52 17.46
CA GLY A 790 -21.30 -0.72 18.23
C GLY A 790 -20.05 -1.19 18.98
N GLY A 791 -18.95 -0.44 18.97
CA GLY A 791 -17.76 -0.76 19.77
C GLY A 791 -18.00 -0.54 21.26
N LYS A 792 -17.52 -1.46 22.11
CA LYS A 792 -17.76 -1.39 23.56
C LYS A 792 -17.17 -0.15 24.23
N ASP A 793 -16.08 0.40 23.69
CA ASP A 793 -15.38 1.59 24.23
C ASP A 793 -15.86 2.90 23.57
N GLN A 794 -16.69 2.80 22.54
CA GLN A 794 -17.18 3.92 21.74
C GLN A 794 -18.38 4.60 22.41
N THR A 795 -18.35 5.93 22.48
CA THR A 795 -19.47 6.74 22.98
C THR A 795 -20.69 6.58 22.08
N GLU A 796 -21.89 6.52 22.68
CA GLU A 796 -23.13 6.46 21.91
C GLU A 796 -23.26 7.68 20.97
N LYS A 797 -23.85 7.46 19.80
CA LYS A 797 -24.01 8.48 18.74
C LYS A 797 -22.69 8.94 18.11
N LYS A 798 -21.55 8.30 18.41
CA LYS A 798 -20.24 8.64 17.84
C LYS A 798 -19.82 7.71 16.70
N SER A 799 -20.74 7.40 15.81
CA SER A 799 -20.50 6.79 14.51
C SER A 799 -21.29 7.49 13.41
N TYR A 800 -20.85 7.38 12.16
CA TYR A 800 -21.56 7.95 11.02
C TYR A 800 -23.02 7.45 10.93
N ARG A 801 -23.25 6.13 11.08
CA ARG A 801 -24.61 5.55 11.08
C ARG A 801 -25.50 6.19 12.13
N GLU A 802 -25.01 6.34 13.36
CA GLU A 802 -25.81 6.86 14.46
C GLU A 802 -26.04 8.36 14.35
N ALA A 803 -25.05 9.11 13.85
CA ALA A 803 -25.23 10.52 13.53
C ALA A 803 -26.29 10.71 12.42
N MET A 804 -26.25 9.88 11.38
CA MET A 804 -27.29 9.86 10.34
C MET A 804 -28.65 9.52 10.93
N LYS A 805 -28.73 8.53 11.84
CA LYS A 805 -29.97 8.19 12.55
C LYS A 805 -30.50 9.38 13.35
N ASP A 806 -29.66 10.05 14.13
CA ASP A 806 -30.06 11.19 14.98
C ASP A 806 -30.57 12.37 14.14
N ILE A 807 -29.90 12.67 13.02
CA ILE A 807 -30.26 13.77 12.13
C ILE A 807 -31.54 13.47 11.32
N TYR A 808 -31.75 12.23 10.90
CA TYR A 808 -32.78 11.83 9.93
C TYR A 808 -33.83 10.84 10.44
N GLN A 809 -33.92 10.64 11.76
CA GLN A 809 -34.79 9.65 12.41
C GLN A 809 -36.23 9.69 11.88
N ASN A 810 -36.74 10.89 11.56
CA ASN A 810 -38.13 11.12 11.16
C ASN A 810 -38.36 11.12 9.64
N ASN A 811 -37.30 10.95 8.84
CA ASN A 811 -37.39 11.11 7.38
C ASN A 811 -37.43 9.78 6.62
N ASN A 812 -37.27 8.64 7.32
CA ASN A 812 -37.24 7.29 6.73
C ASN A 812 -36.30 7.19 5.50
N ILE A 813 -35.15 7.87 5.55
CA ILE A 813 -34.22 7.90 4.43
C ILE A 813 -33.39 6.62 4.38
N LYS A 814 -32.97 6.26 3.18
CA LYS A 814 -32.04 5.15 2.91
C LYS A 814 -30.85 5.69 2.14
N THR A 815 -29.68 5.14 2.39
CA THR A 815 -28.46 5.53 1.69
C THR A 815 -27.83 4.34 0.96
N ALA A 816 -26.72 4.55 0.27
CA ALA A 816 -25.98 3.48 -0.38
C ALA A 816 -25.39 2.51 0.66
N LEU A 817 -24.82 3.04 1.75
CA LEU A 817 -24.25 2.24 2.84
C LEU A 817 -25.32 1.64 3.76
N PHE A 818 -26.45 2.30 3.91
CA PHE A 818 -27.55 1.87 4.78
C PHE A 818 -28.83 1.64 3.96
N PRO A 819 -28.88 0.58 3.12
CA PRO A 819 -30.01 0.32 2.22
C PRO A 819 -31.33 0.03 2.96
N ASP A 820 -31.25 -0.45 4.19
CA ASP A 820 -32.38 -0.84 5.02
C ASP A 820 -32.65 0.16 6.16
N GLY A 821 -32.08 1.36 6.07
CA GLY A 821 -32.12 2.37 7.13
C GLY A 821 -31.02 2.18 8.18
N PHE A 822 -31.03 3.03 9.20
CA PHE A 822 -29.90 3.17 10.14
C PHE A 822 -30.00 2.29 11.39
N ASP A 823 -31.02 1.45 11.53
CA ASP A 823 -31.24 0.65 12.74
C ASP A 823 -30.41 -0.62 12.82
N LYS A 824 -29.85 -1.08 11.69
CA LYS A 824 -29.11 -2.34 11.61
C LYS A 824 -27.64 -2.09 11.27
N ILE A 825 -26.78 -2.77 12.03
CA ILE A 825 -25.37 -2.97 11.67
C ILE A 825 -25.30 -4.27 10.86
N PRO A 826 -24.69 -4.29 9.66
CA PRO A 826 -24.48 -5.53 8.90
C PRO A 826 -23.64 -6.53 9.71
N ASP A 827 -23.92 -7.83 9.56
CA ASP A 827 -23.36 -8.87 10.43
C ASP A 827 -21.84 -8.91 10.42
N GLU A 828 -21.21 -8.61 9.28
CA GLU A 828 -19.76 -8.56 9.13
C GLU A 828 -19.08 -7.41 9.90
N PHE A 829 -19.82 -6.37 10.31
CA PHE A 829 -19.31 -5.24 11.08
C PHE A 829 -19.69 -5.30 12.57
N LYS A 830 -20.49 -6.28 12.98
CA LYS A 830 -20.80 -6.50 14.41
C LYS A 830 -19.56 -6.99 15.16
N PHE A 831 -19.36 -6.50 16.38
CA PHE A 831 -18.37 -7.04 17.30
C PHE A 831 -18.96 -8.28 17.99
N ASN A 832 -18.41 -9.47 17.69
CA ASN A 832 -18.91 -10.74 18.24
C ASN A 832 -18.28 -11.09 19.60
N ASN A 833 -17.24 -10.37 20.02
CA ASN A 833 -16.41 -10.67 21.19
C ASN A 833 -16.49 -9.57 22.27
N ASN A 834 -17.69 -9.14 22.66
CA ASN A 834 -17.83 -8.18 23.76
C ASN A 834 -17.51 -8.81 25.11
#